data_AF-A0A7V7JNG5-F1
#
_entry.id   AF-A0A7V7JNG5-F1
#
_cell.length_a   1.000
_cell.length_b   1.000
_cell.length_c   1.000
_cell.angle_alpha   90.00
_cell.angle_beta   90.00
_cell.angle_gamma   90.00
#
_symmetry.space_group_name_H-M   'P 1'
#
loop_
_entity.id
_entity.type
_entity.pdbx_description
1 polymer ?
#
loop_
_entity_poly.entity_id
_entity_poly.type
_entity_poly.pdbx_seq_one_letter_code
_entity_poly.pdbx_strand_id
1 'polypeptide(L)'
;MSRTETGTRLGAQFILCFVSLLAEAQYADDPAFVSPEPQGVGDPAYVWREATIYRDAWGTPHVYADNFRALAFAFGYAQADDHLEAMLSAYWIATGRAAAVFGETYADSDAFSLMMGHGELAAEALANADLLTRDLCEGFAEGVNSWLVRHPKRVPEWADGVHPADVLALWHCYLTSLAPFDLPGAYRRHPLTPSANAWAIGPPRSQTGEAILVINPHQAHDGPFRWYEAHLVTADMNVAGATLFGLPVILQGHNDALGWALAPNKPDFADMYLEPQIQLPDPRRLGDLSRQEMSELAWFTEAMTETRTYFVKTPSGFDEREVRYCQTPRGPVIGQQGGRFCSYLIGGYRDFGGLSQLVEMAGAQDLDQFIEALERHQLPCFHIVYADRDGNILYRYNAKLGAKRMVPLPGATVRGEADPEPISYYDWTQPLPGEDLRLTWGDPIPASALPTILNPPAGYVQACETLPWNVSDDLECRPEDWPEWIFQDRDSLRAQRVRSLLRTGARSSHEMQSMLYDVVVPAAVDAVPRLLETADAYPELVLDSHPDVPEALDLLDQWNYVADTDSVGMTLFHLWWNAFRSLAAPTFDKEPNDAALVAQLSEAAPGIQELALEAVADVARAMRNEFPSLIVPWGDVHTLRRGERDAPVAGASSGEPIFLTSDWDYVDGKWPATHGYGFAMVVAFGETPEAVTMVPFGASENPRSPHYADQLDLMLERRFKFTRFRREEVQRHAASAYGQVLHLRTKGADALFVLHTPEPVSARMTSSAEAPQPLPPGAATFTVYMKPEYEPQVAFLDLEIEIFVPEVVCAPEDLSLLAVHAWEQTGGWAPLPLQETHLDEGILRAYDDATRTYAVLGPATVRKSTVAPETFLTGIAERPTDLEPPTDPSSPPSAPEPLLGVVAGRETAPTPQPEPLEFEADAVAPDIETIAEKPDVSEPEAEQVEAAVFSSEKLRTWKETGQAELQERIASPEERPSPEILEEPDLPELRTLTWGNSFALRSPDIDGTLRITSKKAVGLRLVALAEAPAPLPNGLAAFTTFVVIRCSSLKALLHTQIDLAVPPGVCAEEHLSKLALYTYSVRRGWHPIEGQTTVENGQRFQALALDENPPRPRSRSPVKQIQEQIALLPPDGRRHIFVVLGPKECLHQSR
;
A
#
# COMPACT_ATOMS: atom_id res chain seq x y z
N MET A 1 -36.74 32.24 -60.39
CA MET A 1 -37.40 31.58 -61.53
C MET A 1 -36.45 30.54 -62.10
N SER A 2 -36.91 29.28 -62.18
CA SER A 2 -36.45 28.09 -62.97
C SER A 2 -34.94 27.74 -63.01
N ARG A 3 -34.45 26.64 -62.40
CA ARG A 3 -34.48 25.20 -62.85
C ARG A 3 -34.05 25.03 -64.32
N THR A 4 -32.96 24.30 -64.64
CA THR A 4 -32.87 22.82 -64.71
C THR A 4 -31.38 22.43 -64.90
N GLU A 5 -30.81 21.56 -64.06
CA GLU A 5 -30.57 20.11 -64.27
C GLU A 5 -29.70 19.71 -65.47
N THR A 6 -28.43 19.38 -65.20
CA THR A 6 -27.61 18.27 -65.75
C THR A 6 -26.20 18.42 -65.13
N GLY A 7 -25.69 17.58 -64.24
CA GLY A 7 -26.02 16.18 -63.99
C GLY A 7 -25.07 15.27 -64.75
N THR A 8 -23.90 15.06 -64.14
CA THR A 8 -23.19 13.77 -64.10
C THR A 8 -22.49 13.30 -65.38
N ARG A 9 -21.15 13.45 -65.38
CA ARG A 9 -20.10 12.58 -65.98
C ARG A 9 -18.96 13.39 -66.64
N LEU A 10 -18.27 14.28 -65.91
CA LEU A 10 -16.95 14.80 -66.34
C LEU A 10 -16.20 15.56 -65.22
N GLY A 11 -16.30 15.07 -63.98
CA GLY A 11 -15.56 15.60 -62.81
C GLY A 11 -14.85 14.55 -61.95
N ALA A 12 -15.02 13.25 -62.27
CA ALA A 12 -14.54 12.13 -61.45
C ALA A 12 -13.18 11.56 -61.90
N GLN A 13 -12.51 12.13 -62.92
CA GLN A 13 -11.23 11.61 -63.43
C GLN A 13 -10.02 12.53 -63.21
N PHE A 14 -10.21 13.76 -62.70
CA PHE A 14 -9.10 14.64 -62.31
C PHE A 14 -8.79 14.64 -60.80
N ILE A 15 -9.68 14.07 -59.97
CA ILE A 15 -9.48 13.97 -58.50
C ILE A 15 -8.76 12.66 -58.11
N LEU A 16 -8.81 11.61 -58.95
CA LEU A 16 -8.21 10.30 -58.65
C LEU A 16 -6.70 10.17 -58.92
N CYS A 17 -6.07 11.11 -59.63
CA CYS A 17 -4.59 11.14 -59.80
C CYS A 17 -3.87 12.09 -58.82
N PHE A 18 -4.58 13.00 -58.13
CA PHE A 18 -3.99 13.83 -57.07
C PHE A 18 -4.14 13.20 -55.68
N VAL A 19 -5.11 12.29 -55.50
CA VAL A 19 -5.30 11.54 -54.25
C VAL A 19 -4.37 10.31 -54.15
N SER A 20 -3.86 9.79 -55.27
CA SER A 20 -2.97 8.61 -55.27
C SER A 20 -1.47 8.94 -55.13
N LEU A 21 -1.07 10.21 -55.25
CA LEU A 21 0.32 10.67 -55.08
C LEU A 21 0.58 11.37 -53.73
N LEU A 22 -0.46 11.50 -52.89
CA LEU A 22 -0.34 11.90 -51.48
C LEU A 22 -0.58 10.72 -50.51
N ALA A 23 -1.09 9.58 -50.98
CA ALA A 23 -1.39 8.41 -50.17
C ALA A 23 -0.22 7.41 -49.98
N GLU A 24 0.89 7.55 -50.71
CA GLU A 24 2.10 6.72 -50.54
C GLU A 24 3.23 7.42 -49.75
N ALA A 25 2.97 8.59 -49.16
CA ALA A 25 3.92 9.33 -48.32
C ALA A 25 3.38 9.67 -46.91
N GLN A 26 2.24 9.11 -46.49
CA GLN A 26 1.57 9.44 -45.21
C GLN A 26 1.05 8.21 -44.43
N TYR A 27 1.54 7.01 -44.73
CA TYR A 27 1.22 5.78 -43.98
C TYR A 27 2.50 5.06 -43.50
N ALA A 28 3.40 5.82 -42.89
CA ALA A 28 4.58 5.28 -42.19
C ALA A 28 4.83 5.90 -40.79
N ASP A 29 4.01 6.87 -40.36
CA ASP A 29 4.20 7.55 -39.06
C ASP A 29 2.85 7.66 -38.33
N ASP A 30 2.45 6.57 -37.66
CA ASP A 30 1.50 6.59 -36.54
C ASP A 30 2.35 6.42 -35.26
N PRO A 31 2.35 7.38 -34.31
CA PRO A 31 3.23 7.31 -33.14
C PRO A 31 2.76 6.33 -32.05
N ALA A 32 1.64 5.63 -32.24
CA ALA A 32 1.24 4.53 -31.38
C ALA A 32 1.87 3.22 -31.89
N PHE A 33 2.81 2.64 -31.13
CA PHE A 33 3.55 1.41 -31.44
C PHE A 33 4.61 1.51 -32.55
N VAL A 34 5.55 2.45 -32.42
CA VAL A 34 6.92 2.22 -32.89
C VAL A 34 7.72 1.72 -31.71
N SER A 35 8.12 0.44 -31.72
CA SER A 35 9.18 -0.04 -30.83
C SER A 35 10.39 0.85 -31.09
N PRO A 36 10.89 1.63 -30.11
CA PRO A 36 12.06 2.45 -30.36
C PRO A 36 13.20 1.52 -30.77
N GLU A 37 13.75 1.69 -31.98
CA GLU A 37 15.09 1.15 -32.24
C GLU A 37 15.99 1.72 -31.13
N PRO A 38 16.79 0.89 -30.44
CA PRO A 38 17.59 1.34 -29.31
C PRO A 38 18.55 2.43 -29.80
N GLN A 39 18.20 3.68 -29.50
CA GLN A 39 19.05 4.82 -29.77
C GLN A 39 20.25 4.73 -28.84
N GLY A 40 21.34 4.15 -29.35
CA GLY A 40 22.71 4.33 -28.88
C GLY A 40 22.91 4.32 -27.36
N VAL A 41 22.34 3.36 -26.64
CA VAL A 41 22.71 3.10 -25.24
C VAL A 41 24.13 2.52 -25.29
N GLY A 42 25.10 3.20 -24.70
CA GLY A 42 26.42 2.60 -24.46
C GLY A 42 26.24 1.27 -23.74
N ASP A 43 27.12 0.30 -23.97
CA ASP A 43 27.01 -1.02 -23.32
C ASP A 43 26.75 -0.84 -21.80
N PRO A 44 25.60 -1.32 -21.26
CA PRO A 44 25.22 -1.15 -19.86
C PRO A 44 26.28 -1.67 -18.88
N ALA A 45 27.20 -2.53 -19.35
CA ALA A 45 28.39 -2.91 -18.58
C ALA A 45 29.22 -1.69 -18.12
N TYR A 46 29.30 -0.61 -18.92
CA TYR A 46 30.09 0.57 -18.56
C TYR A 46 29.50 1.36 -17.38
N VAL A 47 28.17 1.37 -17.21
CA VAL A 47 27.52 2.08 -16.08
C VAL A 47 27.90 1.44 -14.73
N TRP A 48 28.15 0.13 -14.70
CA TRP A 48 28.59 -0.58 -13.49
C TRP A 48 30.00 -0.21 -13.01
N ARG A 49 30.75 0.61 -13.77
CA ARG A 49 32.01 1.22 -13.31
C ARG A 49 31.77 2.43 -12.42
N GLU A 50 30.62 3.07 -12.59
CA GLU A 50 30.22 4.30 -11.92
C GLU A 50 29.18 4.03 -10.82
N ALA A 51 28.80 2.76 -10.59
CA ALA A 51 27.80 2.39 -9.60
C ALA A 51 28.06 1.02 -8.96
N THR A 52 27.68 0.90 -7.69
CA THR A 52 27.72 -0.34 -6.92
C THR A 52 26.49 -0.45 -6.03
N ILE A 53 25.90 -1.64 -5.97
CA ILE A 53 24.82 -1.96 -5.03
C ILE A 53 25.41 -2.81 -3.91
N TYR A 54 25.29 -2.38 -2.67
CA TYR A 54 25.47 -3.25 -1.50
C TYR A 54 24.10 -3.66 -0.98
N ARG A 55 23.95 -4.92 -0.56
CA ARG A 55 22.77 -5.36 0.20
C ARG A 55 23.17 -5.76 1.60
N ASP A 56 22.43 -5.26 2.57
CA ASP A 56 22.61 -5.66 3.97
C ASP A 56 21.98 -7.04 4.26
N ALA A 57 21.96 -7.43 5.53
CA ALA A 57 21.40 -8.72 5.97
C ALA A 57 19.87 -8.83 5.79
N TRP A 58 19.17 -7.73 5.52
CA TRP A 58 17.72 -7.65 5.30
C TRP A 58 17.37 -7.41 3.84
N GLY A 59 18.36 -7.45 2.95
CA GLY A 59 18.18 -7.22 1.52
C GLY A 59 18.05 -5.74 1.13
N THR A 60 18.15 -4.80 2.08
CA THR A 60 18.03 -3.36 1.78
C THR A 60 19.17 -2.92 0.85
N PRO A 61 18.88 -2.30 -0.31
CA PRO A 61 19.91 -1.81 -1.20
C PRO A 61 20.53 -0.50 -0.70
N HIS A 62 21.86 -0.45 -0.73
CA HIS A 62 22.64 0.77 -0.61
C HIS A 62 23.37 1.01 -1.94
N VAL A 63 22.89 1.98 -2.71
CA VAL A 63 23.37 2.30 -4.05
C VAL A 63 24.35 3.46 -3.97
N TYR A 64 25.61 3.19 -4.30
CA TYR A 64 26.64 4.20 -4.44
C TYR A 64 26.90 4.43 -5.92
N ALA A 65 26.94 5.70 -6.34
CA ALA A 65 27.25 6.04 -7.72
C ALA A 65 27.97 7.38 -7.86
N ASP A 66 28.65 7.56 -8.99
CA ASP A 66 29.39 8.79 -9.30
C ASP A 66 28.48 9.93 -9.78
N ASN A 67 27.30 9.58 -10.34
CA ASN A 67 26.33 10.53 -10.87
C ASN A 67 24.89 9.99 -10.77
N PHE A 68 23.90 10.87 -10.96
CA PHE A 68 22.49 10.53 -10.79
C PHE A 68 21.94 9.54 -11.82
N ARG A 69 22.47 9.50 -13.05
CA ARG A 69 22.06 8.51 -14.05
C ARG A 69 22.53 7.10 -13.65
N ALA A 70 23.79 6.96 -13.25
CA ALA A 70 24.35 5.70 -12.76
C ALA A 70 23.67 5.25 -11.45
N LEU A 71 23.35 6.19 -10.55
CA LEU A 71 22.55 5.94 -9.35
C LEU A 71 21.18 5.35 -9.72
N ALA A 72 20.43 6.04 -10.58
CA ALA A 72 19.10 5.62 -10.98
C ALA A 72 19.14 4.27 -11.73
N PHE A 73 20.15 4.04 -12.57
CA PHE A 73 20.38 2.76 -13.23
C PHE A 73 20.56 1.61 -12.25
N ALA A 74 21.51 1.73 -11.31
CA ALA A 74 21.73 0.69 -10.33
C ALA A 74 20.50 0.49 -9.42
N PHE A 75 19.80 1.58 -9.08
CA PHE A 75 18.60 1.49 -8.26
C PHE A 75 17.42 0.84 -9.00
N GLY A 76 17.21 1.16 -10.29
CA GLY A 76 16.23 0.50 -11.14
C GLY A 76 16.53 -0.99 -11.31
N TYR A 77 17.81 -1.35 -11.45
CA TYR A 77 18.23 -2.76 -11.46
C TYR A 77 17.92 -3.48 -10.14
N ALA A 78 18.15 -2.84 -8.99
CA ALA A 78 17.82 -3.39 -7.68
C ALA A 78 16.30 -3.55 -7.48
N GLN A 79 15.51 -2.54 -7.84
CA GLN A 79 14.05 -2.60 -7.76
C GLN A 79 13.45 -3.66 -8.70
N ALA A 80 14.01 -3.85 -9.90
CA ALA A 80 13.62 -4.95 -10.77
C ALA A 80 13.92 -6.32 -10.12
N ASP A 81 15.06 -6.45 -9.45
CA ASP A 81 15.41 -7.70 -8.76
C ASP A 81 14.43 -8.05 -7.64
N ASP A 82 13.91 -7.04 -6.94
CA ASP A 82 13.06 -7.23 -5.77
C ASP A 82 11.56 -7.19 -6.07
N HIS A 83 11.13 -6.36 -7.03
CA HIS A 83 9.73 -5.90 -7.13
C HIS A 83 9.20 -5.82 -8.57
N LEU A 84 9.87 -6.44 -9.55
CA LEU A 84 9.58 -6.23 -10.98
C LEU A 84 8.09 -6.23 -11.34
N GLU A 85 7.36 -7.30 -11.02
CA GLU A 85 5.98 -7.46 -11.46
C GLU A 85 5.05 -6.39 -10.87
N ALA A 86 5.21 -6.09 -9.58
CA ALA A 86 4.44 -5.05 -8.91
C ALA A 86 4.76 -3.65 -9.46
N MET A 87 6.04 -3.36 -9.72
CA MET A 87 6.50 -2.10 -10.30
C MET A 87 5.96 -1.90 -11.73
N LEU A 88 6.07 -2.92 -12.59
CA LEU A 88 5.52 -2.86 -13.95
C LEU A 88 3.99 -2.72 -13.94
N SER A 89 3.32 -3.41 -13.02
CA SER A 89 1.87 -3.27 -12.83
C SER A 89 1.49 -1.84 -12.45
N ALA A 90 2.28 -1.18 -11.59
CA ALA A 90 2.05 0.22 -11.21
C ALA A 90 2.20 1.17 -12.40
N TYR A 91 3.21 0.97 -13.26
CA TYR A 91 3.34 1.75 -14.50
C TYR A 91 2.17 1.54 -15.45
N TRP A 92 1.69 0.31 -15.59
CA TRP A 92 0.55 0.01 -16.44
C TRP A 92 -0.76 0.56 -15.88
N ILE A 93 -0.95 0.57 -14.55
CA ILE A 93 -2.07 1.26 -13.91
C ILE A 93 -2.00 2.76 -14.20
N ALA A 94 -0.82 3.38 -14.04
CA ALA A 94 -0.63 4.80 -14.28
C ALA A 94 -0.87 5.18 -15.75
N THR A 95 -0.48 4.33 -16.69
CA THR A 95 -0.60 4.59 -18.14
C THR A 95 -1.90 4.05 -18.76
N GLY A 96 -2.78 3.43 -17.96
CA GLY A 96 -4.07 2.91 -18.40
C GLY A 96 -4.00 1.69 -19.31
N ARG A 97 -3.14 0.74 -18.95
CA ARG A 97 -2.84 -0.49 -19.71
C ARG A 97 -3.04 -1.77 -18.90
N ALA A 98 -3.38 -1.68 -17.62
CA ALA A 98 -3.43 -2.81 -16.70
C ALA A 98 -4.51 -3.85 -17.08
N ALA A 99 -5.65 -3.42 -17.58
CA ALA A 99 -6.77 -4.28 -17.97
C ALA A 99 -6.42 -5.21 -19.14
N ALA A 100 -5.42 -4.88 -19.95
CA ALA A 100 -4.93 -5.75 -21.03
C ALA A 100 -4.27 -7.04 -20.48
N VAL A 101 -3.81 -7.04 -19.22
CA VAL A 101 -3.22 -8.23 -18.59
C VAL A 101 -4.11 -8.79 -17.49
N PHE A 102 -4.66 -7.91 -16.65
CA PHE A 102 -5.40 -8.30 -15.44
C PHE A 102 -6.92 -8.34 -15.64
N GLY A 103 -7.41 -7.90 -16.81
CA GLY A 103 -8.81 -8.03 -17.22
C GLY A 103 -9.77 -7.02 -16.59
N GLU A 104 -11.04 -7.41 -16.51
CA GLU A 104 -12.17 -6.51 -16.21
C GLU A 104 -12.02 -5.70 -14.92
N THR A 105 -11.39 -6.26 -13.88
CA THR A 105 -11.22 -5.58 -12.59
C THR A 105 -10.41 -4.29 -12.67
N TYR A 106 -9.59 -4.13 -13.73
CA TYR A 106 -8.77 -2.94 -13.97
C TYR A 106 -9.34 -2.02 -15.05
N ALA A 107 -10.46 -2.36 -15.71
CA ALA A 107 -11.00 -1.55 -16.80
C ALA A 107 -11.38 -0.13 -16.36
N ASP A 108 -12.03 0.02 -15.19
CA ASP A 108 -12.38 1.33 -14.62
C ASP A 108 -11.15 2.11 -14.15
N SER A 109 -10.07 1.41 -13.78
CA SER A 109 -8.79 2.04 -13.44
C SER A 109 -8.14 2.60 -14.69
N ASP A 110 -8.03 1.80 -15.76
CA ASP A 110 -7.41 2.21 -17.01
C ASP A 110 -8.15 3.38 -17.66
N ALA A 111 -9.48 3.30 -17.72
CA ALA A 111 -10.30 4.38 -18.24
C ALA A 111 -10.06 5.68 -17.45
N PHE A 112 -9.95 5.61 -16.13
CA PHE A 112 -9.68 6.78 -15.30
C PHE A 112 -8.28 7.35 -15.53
N SER A 113 -7.24 6.51 -15.54
CA SER A 113 -5.85 6.93 -15.80
C SER A 113 -5.70 7.61 -17.16
N LEU A 114 -6.40 7.10 -18.18
CA LEU A 114 -6.45 7.70 -19.51
C LEU A 114 -7.18 9.05 -19.49
N MET A 115 -8.31 9.19 -18.80
CA MET A 115 -8.97 10.51 -18.62
C MET A 115 -8.04 11.53 -17.94
N MET A 116 -7.23 11.07 -16.98
CA MET A 116 -6.23 11.88 -16.29
C MET A 116 -4.98 12.16 -17.13
N GLY A 117 -4.78 11.50 -18.27
CA GLY A 117 -3.67 11.76 -19.18
C GLY A 117 -2.28 11.59 -18.58
N HIS A 118 -2.10 10.71 -17.58
CA HIS A 118 -0.82 10.59 -16.88
C HIS A 118 0.33 10.26 -17.84
N GLY A 119 0.12 9.33 -18.77
CA GLY A 119 1.14 8.91 -19.74
C GLY A 119 1.52 10.01 -20.72
N GLU A 120 0.53 10.66 -21.36
CA GLU A 120 0.79 11.72 -22.34
C GLU A 120 1.45 12.95 -21.71
N LEU A 121 0.97 13.39 -20.54
CA LEU A 121 1.54 14.54 -19.84
C LEU A 121 2.96 14.25 -19.36
N ALA A 122 3.24 13.02 -18.92
CA ALA A 122 4.58 12.60 -18.52
C ALA A 122 5.56 12.59 -19.70
N ALA A 123 5.13 12.12 -20.88
CA ALA A 123 5.96 12.13 -22.08
C ALA A 123 6.27 13.58 -22.54
N GLU A 124 5.27 14.47 -22.51
CA GLU A 124 5.46 15.90 -22.79
C GLU A 124 6.42 16.55 -21.78
N ALA A 125 6.25 16.24 -20.49
CA ALA A 125 7.08 16.78 -19.42
C ALA A 125 8.53 16.32 -19.56
N LEU A 126 8.78 15.02 -19.81
CA LEU A 126 10.14 14.49 -19.95
C LEU A 126 10.92 15.16 -21.08
N ALA A 127 10.26 15.44 -22.21
CA ALA A 127 10.87 16.13 -23.35
C ALA A 127 11.41 17.52 -22.98
N ASN A 128 10.80 18.17 -21.98
CA ASN A 128 11.14 19.51 -21.49
C ASN A 128 11.77 19.52 -20.09
N ALA A 129 12.00 18.36 -19.49
CA ALA A 129 12.52 18.23 -18.13
C ALA A 129 13.96 18.74 -18.01
N ASP A 130 14.33 19.15 -16.80
CA ASP A 130 15.71 19.45 -16.45
C ASP A 130 16.60 18.19 -16.55
N LEU A 131 17.92 18.40 -16.62
CA LEU A 131 18.87 17.30 -16.82
C LEU A 131 18.82 16.27 -15.69
N LEU A 132 18.65 16.70 -14.44
CA LEU A 132 18.60 15.80 -13.29
C LEU A 132 17.37 14.89 -13.40
N THR A 133 16.19 15.45 -13.63
CA THR A 133 14.96 14.68 -13.83
C THR A 133 15.09 13.71 -15.00
N ARG A 134 15.67 14.14 -16.12
CA ARG A 134 15.90 13.27 -17.28
C ARG A 134 16.87 12.13 -16.97
N ASP A 135 18.00 12.42 -16.33
CA ASP A 135 19.01 11.42 -15.96
C ASP A 135 18.45 10.37 -14.99
N LEU A 136 17.61 10.79 -14.04
CA LEU A 136 16.91 9.87 -13.14
C LEU A 136 15.95 8.95 -13.90
N CYS A 137 15.11 9.50 -14.77
CA CYS A 137 14.14 8.72 -15.54
C CYS A 137 14.80 7.77 -16.56
N GLU A 138 15.76 8.27 -17.33
CA GLU A 138 16.51 7.46 -18.32
C GLU A 138 17.33 6.38 -17.64
N GLY A 139 18.13 6.74 -16.63
CA GLY A 139 18.94 5.80 -15.88
C GLY A 139 18.09 4.68 -15.26
N PHE A 140 16.99 5.04 -14.58
CA PHE A 140 16.12 4.05 -13.95
C PHE A 140 15.52 3.06 -14.96
N ALA A 141 14.97 3.56 -16.07
CA ALA A 141 14.43 2.71 -17.13
C ALA A 141 15.51 1.79 -17.73
N GLU A 142 16.71 2.31 -18.00
CA GLU A 142 17.85 1.52 -18.48
C GLU A 142 18.25 0.41 -17.49
N GLY A 143 18.24 0.71 -16.20
CA GLY A 143 18.54 -0.24 -15.13
C GLY A 143 17.56 -1.40 -15.08
N VAL A 144 16.27 -1.09 -15.08
CA VAL A 144 15.20 -2.10 -15.11
C VAL A 144 15.30 -2.95 -16.38
N ASN A 145 15.43 -2.31 -17.55
CA ASN A 145 15.50 -3.03 -18.83
C ASN A 145 16.77 -3.90 -18.94
N SER A 146 17.89 -3.46 -18.38
CA SER A 146 19.12 -4.27 -18.29
C SER A 146 18.90 -5.53 -17.46
N TRP A 147 18.17 -5.42 -16.36
CA TRP A 147 17.79 -6.56 -15.53
C TRP A 147 16.90 -7.54 -16.30
N LEU A 148 15.88 -7.05 -17.02
CA LEU A 148 14.98 -7.90 -17.82
C LEU A 148 15.74 -8.78 -18.82
N VAL A 149 16.72 -8.19 -19.52
CA VAL A 149 17.54 -8.91 -20.50
C VAL A 149 18.43 -9.97 -19.85
N ARG A 150 18.94 -9.71 -18.65
CA ARG A 150 19.81 -10.66 -17.92
C ARG A 150 19.05 -11.79 -17.25
N HIS A 151 17.78 -11.58 -16.90
CA HIS A 151 16.96 -12.53 -16.13
C HIS A 151 15.69 -12.98 -16.86
N PRO A 152 15.74 -13.42 -18.13
CA PRO A 152 14.54 -13.65 -18.96
C PRO A 152 13.56 -14.68 -18.37
N LYS A 153 14.04 -15.59 -17.51
CA LYS A 153 13.21 -16.60 -16.82
C LYS A 153 12.37 -16.02 -15.67
N ARG A 154 12.69 -14.82 -15.19
CA ARG A 154 11.99 -14.11 -14.11
C ARG A 154 11.13 -12.95 -14.64
N VAL A 155 11.13 -12.71 -15.95
CA VAL A 155 10.34 -11.66 -16.59
C VAL A 155 8.93 -12.19 -16.87
N PRO A 156 7.86 -11.53 -16.41
CA PRO A 156 6.50 -11.88 -16.79
C PRO A 156 6.33 -11.84 -18.31
N GLU A 157 5.61 -12.80 -18.90
CA GLU A 157 5.45 -12.90 -20.37
C GLU A 157 4.83 -11.65 -21.00
N TRP A 158 4.07 -10.89 -20.21
CA TRP A 158 3.41 -9.67 -20.66
C TRP A 158 4.27 -8.41 -20.56
N ALA A 159 5.42 -8.48 -19.88
CA ALA A 159 6.27 -7.32 -19.65
C ALA A 159 6.91 -6.84 -20.97
N ASP A 160 6.82 -5.53 -21.22
CA ASP A 160 7.35 -4.88 -22.42
C ASP A 160 8.51 -3.92 -22.13
N GLY A 161 8.97 -3.88 -20.88
CA GLY A 161 10.02 -2.99 -20.41
C GLY A 161 9.49 -1.75 -19.71
N VAL A 162 10.40 -0.83 -19.43
CA VAL A 162 10.10 0.48 -18.82
C VAL A 162 10.57 1.57 -19.78
N HIS A 163 9.70 2.54 -20.04
CA HIS A 163 10.06 3.78 -20.71
C HIS A 163 10.37 4.86 -19.67
N PRO A 164 11.31 5.79 -19.93
CA PRO A 164 11.65 6.85 -18.97
C PRO A 164 10.44 7.69 -18.51
N ALA A 165 9.45 7.90 -19.41
CA ALA A 165 8.23 8.64 -19.08
C ALA A 165 7.31 7.90 -18.10
N ASP A 166 7.41 6.57 -17.97
CA ASP A 166 6.58 5.79 -17.05
C ASP A 166 6.85 6.17 -15.59
N VAL A 167 8.09 6.55 -15.27
CA VAL A 167 8.49 7.07 -13.94
C VAL A 167 7.70 8.34 -13.60
N LEU A 168 7.60 9.28 -14.54
CA LEU A 168 6.85 10.52 -14.35
C LEU A 168 5.34 10.29 -14.38
N ALA A 169 4.86 9.33 -15.18
CA ALA A 169 3.45 8.96 -15.20
C ALA A 169 3.01 8.38 -13.85
N LEU A 170 3.83 7.50 -13.26
CA LEU A 170 3.60 6.95 -11.93
C LEU A 170 3.62 8.04 -10.85
N TRP A 171 4.61 8.94 -10.91
CA TRP A 171 4.70 10.07 -9.99
C TRP A 171 3.45 10.96 -10.06
N HIS A 172 3.02 11.32 -11.26
CA HIS A 172 1.83 12.13 -11.47
C HIS A 172 0.55 11.39 -11.03
N CYS A 173 0.44 10.09 -11.29
CA CYS A 173 -0.65 9.24 -10.83
C CYS A 173 -0.73 9.20 -9.30
N TYR A 174 0.41 9.00 -8.61
CA TYR A 174 0.48 9.00 -7.15
C TYR A 174 0.00 10.34 -6.56
N LEU A 175 0.56 11.45 -7.03
CA LEU A 175 0.23 12.78 -6.49
C LEU A 175 -1.23 13.16 -6.71
N THR A 176 -1.77 12.90 -7.91
CA THR A 176 -3.17 13.23 -8.23
C THR A 176 -4.17 12.28 -7.59
N SER A 177 -3.75 11.08 -7.17
CA SER A 177 -4.61 10.15 -6.40
C SER A 177 -5.01 10.71 -5.03
N LEU A 178 -4.31 11.74 -4.54
CA LEU A 178 -4.61 12.44 -3.29
C LEU A 178 -5.66 13.56 -3.48
N ALA A 179 -6.01 13.91 -4.72
CA ALA A 179 -6.97 14.99 -5.00
C ALA A 179 -8.40 14.59 -4.62
N PRO A 180 -9.20 15.53 -4.07
CA PRO A 180 -10.61 15.26 -3.79
C PRO A 180 -11.42 15.13 -5.10
N PHE A 181 -11.88 13.91 -5.38
CA PHE A 181 -12.78 13.62 -6.51
C PHE A 181 -14.21 13.36 -6.02
N ASP A 182 -15.04 14.40 -6.02
CA ASP A 182 -16.38 14.38 -5.42
C ASP A 182 -17.52 13.89 -6.33
N LEU A 183 -17.20 13.28 -7.49
CA LEU A 183 -18.23 12.70 -8.36
C LEU A 183 -18.86 11.43 -7.77
N PRO A 184 -20.14 11.16 -8.05
CA PRO A 184 -20.79 9.93 -7.59
C PRO A 184 -20.41 8.70 -8.43
N GLY A 185 -20.62 7.51 -7.86
CA GLY A 185 -20.51 6.23 -8.57
C GLY A 185 -19.07 5.87 -8.94
N ALA A 186 -18.87 5.41 -10.18
CA ALA A 186 -17.58 4.90 -10.65
C ALA A 186 -16.46 5.95 -10.71
N TYR A 187 -16.79 7.25 -10.59
CA TYR A 187 -15.82 8.34 -10.59
C TYR A 187 -15.39 8.76 -9.18
N ARG A 188 -16.09 8.31 -8.12
CA ARG A 188 -15.64 8.57 -6.75
C ARG A 188 -14.41 7.72 -6.50
N ARG A 189 -13.32 8.34 -6.05
CA ARG A 189 -12.09 7.65 -5.66
C ARG A 189 -11.75 8.06 -4.23
N HIS A 190 -11.57 7.06 -3.36
CA HIS A 190 -10.95 7.30 -2.07
C HIS A 190 -9.44 7.50 -2.30
N PRO A 191 -8.78 8.38 -1.53
CA PRO A 191 -7.34 8.53 -1.63
C PRO A 191 -6.66 7.21 -1.29
N LEU A 192 -5.65 6.85 -2.07
CA LEU A 192 -4.95 5.55 -1.95
C LEU A 192 -4.11 5.45 -0.68
N THR A 193 -3.63 6.59 -0.17
CA THR A 193 -2.98 6.73 1.14
C THR A 193 -3.77 7.72 1.98
N PRO A 194 -4.75 7.25 2.77
CA PRO A 194 -5.65 8.12 3.53
C PRO A 194 -5.06 8.64 4.85
N SER A 195 -3.93 8.07 5.31
CA SER A 195 -3.43 8.27 6.67
C SER A 195 -1.92 8.03 6.78
N ALA A 196 -1.30 8.63 7.78
CA ALA A 196 0.08 8.37 8.21
C ALA A 196 0.28 8.89 9.65
N ASN A 197 1.36 8.45 10.27
CA ASN A 197 1.92 8.94 11.52
C ASN A 197 3.24 9.66 11.23
N ALA A 198 3.40 10.89 11.71
CA ALA A 198 4.68 11.58 11.72
C ALA A 198 4.77 12.50 12.94
N TRP A 199 5.92 12.53 13.62
CA TRP A 199 6.16 13.49 14.69
C TRP A 199 7.65 13.70 14.94
N ALA A 200 8.00 14.83 15.54
CA ALA A 200 9.36 15.14 15.94
C ALA A 200 9.39 15.76 17.34
N ILE A 201 10.46 15.49 18.08
CA ILE A 201 10.78 16.15 19.35
C ILE A 201 12.12 16.88 19.24
N GLY A 202 12.18 18.07 19.82
CA GLY A 202 13.41 18.85 19.92
C GLY A 202 14.17 18.57 21.23
N PRO A 203 15.34 19.20 21.42
CA PRO A 203 16.19 19.02 22.60
C PRO A 203 15.49 19.10 23.97
N PRO A 204 14.53 20.02 24.23
CA PRO A 204 13.85 20.10 25.53
C PRO A 204 12.99 18.87 25.88
N ARG A 205 12.65 18.07 24.87
CA ARG A 205 11.83 16.85 25.00
C ARG A 205 12.64 15.58 24.76
N SER A 206 13.93 15.69 24.48
CA SER A 206 14.82 14.56 24.28
C SER A 206 15.68 14.29 25.52
N GLN A 207 15.82 13.03 25.90
CA GLN A 207 16.70 12.64 27.02
C GLN A 207 18.18 12.84 26.71
N THR A 208 18.57 12.75 25.43
CA THR A 208 19.95 12.96 24.97
C THR A 208 20.23 14.40 24.54
N GLY A 209 19.17 15.22 24.40
CA GLY A 209 19.26 16.58 23.88
C GLY A 209 19.32 16.66 22.35
N GLU A 210 19.21 15.53 21.65
CA GLU A 210 19.15 15.45 20.19
C GLU A 210 17.71 15.62 19.69
N ALA A 211 17.52 16.16 18.49
CA ALA A 211 16.22 16.07 17.85
C ALA A 211 15.95 14.63 17.39
N ILE A 212 14.69 14.18 17.51
CA ILE A 212 14.29 12.84 17.09
C ILE A 212 13.07 12.95 16.18
N LEU A 213 13.14 12.31 15.02
CA LEU A 213 12.06 12.22 14.02
C LEU A 213 11.48 10.81 13.99
N VAL A 214 10.16 10.73 13.89
CA VAL A 214 9.41 9.51 13.62
C VAL A 214 8.66 9.64 12.31
N ILE A 215 8.84 8.64 11.45
CA ILE A 215 8.23 8.51 10.12
C ILE A 215 7.46 7.19 10.11
N ASN A 216 6.16 7.22 9.83
CA ASN A 216 5.36 6.00 9.72
C ASN A 216 4.17 6.19 8.76
N PRO A 217 4.42 6.15 7.43
CA PRO A 217 3.35 6.17 6.46
C PRO A 217 2.50 4.89 6.53
N HIS A 218 1.19 5.05 6.37
CA HIS A 218 0.28 3.92 6.24
C HIS A 218 0.01 3.62 4.77
N GLN A 219 -0.07 2.33 4.41
CA GLN A 219 -0.27 1.89 3.03
C GLN A 219 -1.22 0.69 2.97
N ALA A 220 -1.83 0.50 1.79
CA ALA A 220 -2.38 -0.80 1.44
C ALA A 220 -1.24 -1.83 1.29
N HIS A 221 -1.44 -3.02 1.81
CA HIS A 221 -0.44 -4.10 1.81
C HIS A 221 -0.25 -4.72 0.41
N ASP A 222 -1.29 -4.58 -0.42
CA ASP A 222 -1.30 -4.89 -1.84
C ASP A 222 -1.61 -3.62 -2.66
N GLY A 223 -1.20 -3.61 -3.93
CA GLY A 223 -1.46 -2.52 -4.86
C GLY A 223 -0.22 -1.83 -5.43
N PRO A 224 -0.40 -0.75 -6.21
CA PRO A 224 0.67 -0.12 -6.98
C PRO A 224 1.63 0.75 -6.15
N PHE A 225 1.21 1.25 -4.99
CA PHE A 225 1.97 2.24 -4.21
C PHE A 225 2.46 1.64 -2.89
N ARG A 226 3.49 0.80 -2.99
CA ARG A 226 4.10 0.12 -1.83
C ARG A 226 5.50 0.66 -1.54
N TRP A 227 5.83 0.75 -0.25
CA TRP A 227 7.10 1.29 0.24
C TRP A 227 8.26 0.33 0.03
N TYR A 228 9.38 0.89 -0.44
CA TYR A 228 10.68 0.25 -0.54
C TYR A 228 11.71 1.05 0.26
N GLU A 229 12.39 0.41 1.19
CA GLU A 229 13.50 1.02 1.91
C GLU A 229 14.77 0.98 1.05
N ALA A 230 15.47 2.10 0.97
CA ALA A 230 16.72 2.20 0.22
C ALA A 230 17.65 3.27 0.79
N HIS A 231 18.93 3.17 0.41
CA HIS A 231 19.96 4.16 0.69
C HIS A 231 20.64 4.56 -0.63
N LEU A 232 20.61 5.85 -0.97
CA LEU A 232 21.09 6.38 -2.25
C LEU A 232 22.22 7.38 -2.01
N VAL A 233 23.36 7.17 -2.66
CA VAL A 233 24.58 7.94 -2.42
C VAL A 233 25.24 8.39 -3.73
N THR A 234 25.46 9.69 -3.85
CA THR A 234 26.33 10.34 -4.84
C THR A 234 27.31 11.28 -4.12
N ALA A 235 28.11 12.05 -4.86
CA ALA A 235 28.94 13.10 -4.26
C ALA A 235 28.11 14.24 -3.63
N ASP A 236 26.91 14.49 -4.15
CA ASP A 236 26.05 15.63 -3.77
C ASP A 236 24.90 15.21 -2.85
N MET A 237 24.71 13.90 -2.60
CA MET A 237 23.56 13.37 -1.87
C MET A 237 23.93 12.09 -1.11
N ASN A 238 23.48 11.95 0.13
CA ASN A 238 23.62 10.74 0.93
C ASN A 238 22.34 10.57 1.76
N VAL A 239 21.37 9.80 1.26
CA VAL A 239 20.01 9.76 1.80
C VAL A 239 19.50 8.34 1.98
N ALA A 240 18.98 8.03 3.16
CA ALA A 240 18.35 6.75 3.47
C ALA A 240 16.89 6.96 3.90
N GLY A 241 16.00 6.07 3.47
CA GLY A 241 14.58 6.20 3.78
C GLY A 241 13.73 5.27 2.94
N ALA A 242 12.51 5.71 2.65
CA ALA A 242 11.55 4.96 1.85
C ALA A 242 11.16 5.68 0.56
N THR A 243 10.91 4.88 -0.47
CA THR A 243 10.36 5.30 -1.76
C THR A 243 9.18 4.40 -2.17
N LEU A 244 8.50 4.72 -3.26
CA LEU A 244 7.53 3.82 -3.88
C LEU A 244 8.22 2.96 -4.95
N PHE A 245 7.72 1.74 -5.15
CA PHE A 245 8.15 0.91 -6.28
C PHE A 245 8.04 1.69 -7.60
N GLY A 246 9.13 1.75 -8.36
CA GLY A 246 9.20 2.46 -9.64
C GLY A 246 9.65 3.93 -9.55
N LEU A 247 9.99 4.45 -8.37
CA LEU A 247 10.52 5.82 -8.24
C LEU A 247 12.03 5.83 -7.93
N PRO A 248 12.83 6.70 -8.59
CA PRO A 248 14.29 6.75 -8.44
C PRO A 248 14.80 7.69 -7.33
N VAL A 249 13.94 8.07 -6.37
CA VAL A 249 14.26 9.06 -5.32
C VAL A 249 13.70 8.62 -3.96
N ILE A 250 14.29 9.07 -2.85
CA ILE A 250 13.71 8.88 -1.51
C ILE A 250 12.62 9.92 -1.28
N LEU A 251 11.41 9.48 -0.90
CA LEU A 251 10.28 10.37 -0.63
C LEU A 251 10.33 10.95 0.78
N GLN A 252 10.77 10.14 1.74
CA GLN A 252 10.88 10.49 3.16
C GLN A 252 11.97 9.64 3.83
N GLY A 253 12.69 10.23 4.77
CA GLY A 253 13.88 9.63 5.35
C GLY A 253 14.80 10.68 5.99
N HIS A 254 16.10 10.40 5.97
CA HIS A 254 17.12 11.29 6.50
C HIS A 254 18.40 11.26 5.67
N ASN A 255 19.20 12.31 5.80
CA ASN A 255 20.58 12.38 5.36
C ASN A 255 21.52 12.55 6.58
N ASP A 256 22.76 12.98 6.37
CA ASP A 256 23.74 13.21 7.43
C ASP A 256 23.36 14.31 8.43
N ALA A 257 22.52 15.28 8.05
CA ALA A 257 22.25 16.49 8.81
C ALA A 257 20.80 16.60 9.31
N LEU A 258 19.84 16.10 8.53
CA LEU A 258 18.42 16.34 8.72
C LEU A 258 17.56 15.18 8.20
N GLY A 259 16.27 15.20 8.53
CA GLY A 259 15.29 14.28 7.95
C GLY A 259 13.89 14.87 7.89
N TRP A 260 13.04 14.24 7.08
CA TRP A 260 11.65 14.67 6.90
C TRP A 260 10.71 13.49 6.69
N ALA A 261 9.47 13.69 7.14
CA ALA A 261 8.34 12.79 6.94
C ALA A 261 7.28 13.46 6.09
N LEU A 262 6.62 12.68 5.22
CA LEU A 262 5.46 13.11 4.45
C LEU A 262 4.23 12.33 4.94
N ALA A 263 3.26 13.05 5.50
CA ALA A 263 1.97 12.49 5.90
C ALA A 263 0.84 13.12 5.08
N PRO A 264 -0.12 12.36 4.53
CA PRO A 264 -1.25 12.93 3.79
C PRO A 264 -2.01 13.96 4.64
N ASN A 265 -2.20 15.17 4.12
CA ASN A 265 -3.16 16.15 4.63
C ASN A 265 -4.39 16.21 3.72
N LYS A 266 -5.43 16.95 4.12
CA LYS A 266 -6.68 17.10 3.37
C LYS A 266 -6.97 18.55 2.98
N PRO A 267 -6.11 19.19 2.17
CA PRO A 267 -6.39 20.51 1.65
C PRO A 267 -7.48 20.44 0.57
N ASP A 268 -8.20 21.53 0.38
CA ASP A 268 -9.09 21.71 -0.77
C ASP A 268 -8.28 22.16 -2.00
N PHE A 269 -7.49 21.24 -2.56
CA PHE A 269 -6.58 21.49 -3.69
C PHE A 269 -7.09 20.94 -5.03
N ALA A 270 -8.36 20.55 -5.10
CA ALA A 270 -9.01 20.29 -6.37
C ALA A 270 -10.48 20.73 -6.32
N ASP A 271 -10.92 21.44 -7.36
CA ASP A 271 -12.31 21.85 -7.50
C ASP A 271 -12.90 21.34 -8.81
N MET A 272 -14.14 20.86 -8.74
CA MET A 272 -14.88 20.38 -9.90
C MET A 272 -15.79 21.47 -10.46
N TYR A 273 -15.74 21.67 -11.78
CA TYR A 273 -16.61 22.59 -12.51
C TYR A 273 -17.53 21.84 -13.46
N LEU A 274 -18.82 22.14 -13.38
CA LEU A 274 -19.80 21.76 -14.39
C LEU A 274 -19.64 22.70 -15.58
N GLU A 275 -19.16 22.20 -16.70
CA GLU A 275 -18.96 23.02 -17.90
C GLU A 275 -20.30 23.35 -18.59
N PRO A 276 -20.43 24.54 -19.20
CA PRO A 276 -21.66 24.92 -19.89
C PRO A 276 -21.93 23.98 -21.07
N GLN A 277 -23.21 23.73 -21.35
CA GLN A 277 -23.58 23.05 -22.59
C GLN A 277 -23.38 24.02 -23.76
N ILE A 278 -22.37 23.75 -24.58
CA ILE A 278 -22.11 24.55 -25.78
C ILE A 278 -23.03 24.07 -26.90
N GLN A 279 -23.85 24.99 -27.42
CA GLN A 279 -24.56 24.77 -28.67
C GLN A 279 -23.59 25.04 -29.83
N LEU A 280 -23.39 24.05 -30.69
CA LEU A 280 -22.56 24.21 -31.89
C LEU A 280 -23.10 25.39 -32.73
N PRO A 281 -22.29 26.46 -32.94
CA PRO A 281 -22.74 27.63 -33.68
C PRO A 281 -22.97 27.30 -35.16
N ASP A 282 -23.83 28.06 -35.85
CA ASP A 282 -23.98 27.94 -37.31
C ASP A 282 -22.59 28.11 -37.96
N PRO A 283 -22.13 27.17 -38.81
CA PRO A 283 -20.83 27.26 -39.46
C PRO A 283 -20.58 28.59 -40.19
N ARG A 284 -21.64 29.29 -40.60
CA ARG A 284 -21.57 30.61 -41.25
C ARG A 284 -21.25 31.77 -40.30
N ARG A 285 -21.25 31.53 -38.99
CA ARG A 285 -21.04 32.54 -37.93
C ARG A 285 -19.78 32.27 -37.09
N LEU A 286 -18.95 31.29 -37.47
CA LEU A 286 -17.67 31.00 -36.80
C LEU A 286 -16.74 32.21 -36.76
N GLY A 287 -16.76 33.06 -37.78
CA GLY A 287 -15.95 34.29 -37.84
C GLY A 287 -16.43 35.43 -36.93
N ASP A 288 -17.63 35.30 -36.34
CA ASP A 288 -18.23 36.29 -35.44
C ASP A 288 -17.95 35.97 -33.94
N LEU A 289 -17.33 34.83 -33.65
CA LEU A 289 -17.06 34.38 -32.28
C LEU A 289 -15.87 35.13 -31.67
N SER A 290 -15.96 35.44 -30.38
CA SER A 290 -14.83 35.91 -29.59
C SER A 290 -13.76 34.83 -29.45
N ARG A 291 -12.53 35.22 -29.06
CA ARG A 291 -11.45 34.24 -28.77
C ARG A 291 -11.84 33.26 -27.67
N GLN A 292 -12.59 33.71 -26.68
CA GLN A 292 -13.08 32.88 -25.60
C GLN A 292 -14.07 31.84 -26.13
N GLU A 293 -15.09 32.26 -26.89
CA GLU A 293 -16.06 31.35 -27.50
C GLU A 293 -15.41 30.38 -28.48
N MET A 294 -14.39 30.81 -29.22
CA MET A 294 -13.60 29.93 -30.08
C MET A 294 -12.81 28.89 -29.27
N SER A 295 -12.21 29.30 -28.15
CA SER A 295 -11.49 28.39 -27.25
C SER A 295 -12.43 27.40 -26.58
N GLU A 296 -13.59 27.86 -26.13
CA GLU A 296 -14.65 27.05 -25.54
C GLU A 296 -15.19 26.02 -26.54
N LEU A 297 -15.46 26.46 -27.77
CA LEU A 297 -15.86 25.57 -28.85
C LEU A 297 -14.76 24.56 -29.22
N ALA A 298 -13.50 24.96 -29.19
CA ALA A 298 -12.37 24.09 -29.53
C ALA A 298 -12.24 22.93 -28.55
N TRP A 299 -12.13 23.21 -27.24
CA TRP A 299 -12.00 22.14 -26.24
C TRP A 299 -13.29 21.31 -26.12
N PHE A 300 -14.47 21.91 -26.31
CA PHE A 300 -15.71 21.14 -26.33
C PHE A 300 -15.79 20.22 -27.55
N THR A 301 -15.28 20.66 -28.70
CA THR A 301 -15.14 19.79 -29.88
C THR A 301 -14.18 18.65 -29.57
N GLU A 302 -13.02 18.95 -28.98
CA GLU A 302 -12.05 17.95 -28.51
C GLU A 302 -12.70 16.93 -27.57
N ALA A 303 -13.39 17.37 -26.51
CA ALA A 303 -14.10 16.50 -25.57
C ALA A 303 -15.19 15.62 -26.23
N MET A 304 -15.69 16.02 -27.40
CA MET A 304 -16.70 15.28 -28.15
C MET A 304 -16.10 14.36 -29.21
N THR A 305 -14.86 14.57 -29.65
CA THR A 305 -14.23 13.85 -30.76
C THR A 305 -13.03 13.01 -30.36
N GLU A 306 -12.30 13.41 -29.32
CA GLU A 306 -11.10 12.72 -28.87
C GLU A 306 -11.45 11.56 -27.94
N THR A 307 -11.08 10.36 -28.38
CA THR A 307 -11.14 9.14 -27.58
C THR A 307 -9.74 8.54 -27.45
N ARG A 308 -9.57 7.72 -26.41
CA ARG A 308 -8.43 6.84 -26.23
C ARG A 308 -8.95 5.41 -26.21
N THR A 309 -8.32 4.58 -27.01
CA THR A 309 -8.59 3.15 -27.05
C THR A 309 -7.77 2.44 -25.98
N TYR A 310 -8.39 1.51 -25.27
CA TYR A 310 -7.73 0.60 -24.35
C TYR A 310 -8.30 -0.80 -24.48
N PHE A 311 -7.54 -1.79 -24.01
CA PHE A 311 -7.87 -3.19 -24.20
C PHE A 311 -8.14 -3.85 -22.86
N VAL A 312 -9.19 -4.67 -22.80
CA VAL A 312 -9.55 -5.45 -21.61
C VAL A 312 -9.44 -6.93 -21.96
N LYS A 313 -8.65 -7.66 -21.18
CA LYS A 313 -8.53 -9.11 -21.33
C LYS A 313 -9.81 -9.80 -20.85
N THR A 314 -10.44 -10.56 -21.74
CA THR A 314 -11.65 -11.35 -21.48
C THR A 314 -11.38 -12.83 -21.78
N PRO A 315 -12.24 -13.76 -21.31
CA PRO A 315 -12.10 -15.18 -21.66
C PRO A 315 -12.11 -15.45 -23.18
N SER A 316 -12.71 -14.55 -23.97
CA SER A 316 -12.80 -14.63 -25.44
C SER A 316 -11.65 -13.92 -26.18
N GLY A 317 -10.69 -13.32 -25.48
CA GLY A 317 -9.57 -12.57 -26.08
C GLY A 317 -9.46 -11.17 -25.51
N PHE A 318 -9.37 -10.17 -26.39
CA PHE A 318 -9.31 -8.76 -25.99
C PHE A 318 -10.57 -8.04 -26.44
N ASP A 319 -11.20 -7.35 -25.50
CA ASP A 319 -12.26 -6.39 -25.78
C ASP A 319 -11.61 -5.02 -25.95
N GLU A 320 -11.83 -4.41 -27.12
CA GLU A 320 -11.45 -3.03 -27.39
C GLU A 320 -12.50 -2.08 -26.83
N ARG A 321 -12.07 -1.11 -26.02
CA ARG A 321 -12.94 -0.12 -25.38
C ARG A 321 -12.38 1.27 -25.60
N GLU A 322 -13.26 2.26 -25.52
CA GLU A 322 -12.91 3.66 -25.69
C GLU A 322 -13.28 4.48 -24.47
N VAL A 323 -12.44 5.45 -24.16
CA VAL A 323 -12.70 6.48 -23.15
C VAL A 323 -12.51 7.85 -23.78
N ARG A 324 -13.34 8.82 -23.39
CA ARG A 324 -13.15 10.20 -23.85
C ARG A 324 -11.96 10.82 -23.13
N TYR A 325 -11.15 11.53 -23.90
CA TYR A 325 -9.97 12.23 -23.39
C TYR A 325 -10.08 13.70 -23.74
N CYS A 326 -9.93 14.58 -22.75
CA CYS A 326 -9.86 16.02 -22.99
C CYS A 326 -9.13 16.71 -21.85
N GLN A 327 -8.17 17.56 -22.22
CA GLN A 327 -7.44 18.41 -21.28
C GLN A 327 -7.81 19.87 -21.55
N THR A 328 -8.53 20.48 -20.62
CA THR A 328 -8.89 21.90 -20.70
C THR A 328 -7.80 22.77 -20.08
N PRO A 329 -7.88 24.12 -20.24
CA PRO A 329 -7.02 25.02 -19.47
C PRO A 329 -7.16 24.89 -17.94
N ARG A 330 -8.27 24.33 -17.43
CA ARG A 330 -8.44 24.03 -15.99
C ARG A 330 -7.77 22.72 -15.60
N GLY A 331 -7.85 21.71 -16.47
CA GLY A 331 -7.36 20.36 -16.22
C GLY A 331 -8.23 19.30 -16.89
N PRO A 332 -8.23 18.06 -16.38
CA PRO A 332 -8.86 16.93 -17.03
C PRO A 332 -10.39 17.03 -16.98
N VAL A 333 -11.04 16.52 -18.02
CA VAL A 333 -12.50 16.31 -18.02
C VAL A 333 -12.79 14.87 -17.62
N ILE A 334 -13.46 14.71 -16.48
CA ILE A 334 -13.75 13.40 -15.88
C ILE A 334 -15.26 13.26 -15.72
N GLY A 335 -15.86 12.35 -16.48
CA GLY A 335 -17.29 12.05 -16.37
C GLY A 335 -18.23 13.21 -16.74
N GLN A 336 -19.50 13.05 -16.36
CA GLN A 336 -20.56 14.02 -16.60
C GLN A 336 -21.58 14.01 -15.45
N GLN A 337 -22.12 15.18 -15.12
CA GLN A 337 -23.19 15.33 -14.13
C GLN A 337 -24.31 16.20 -14.69
N GLY A 338 -25.55 15.72 -14.63
CA GLY A 338 -26.70 16.45 -15.19
C GLY A 338 -26.60 16.71 -16.70
N GLY A 339 -25.87 15.87 -17.45
CA GLY A 339 -25.62 16.05 -18.89
C GLY A 339 -24.60 17.16 -19.23
N ARG A 340 -23.82 17.62 -18.25
CA ARG A 340 -22.72 18.57 -18.41
C ARG A 340 -21.40 17.86 -18.16
N PHE A 341 -20.35 18.23 -18.90
CA PHE A 341 -18.99 17.75 -18.63
C PHE A 341 -18.49 18.29 -17.29
N CYS A 342 -17.67 17.49 -16.60
CA CYS A 342 -17.05 17.90 -15.33
C CYS A 342 -15.55 18.08 -15.57
N SER A 343 -15.05 19.31 -15.50
CA SER A 343 -13.61 19.59 -15.54
C SER A 343 -13.10 19.75 -14.11
N TYR A 344 -11.86 19.33 -13.89
CA TYR A 344 -11.19 19.47 -12.60
C TYR A 344 -10.05 20.47 -12.71
N LEU A 345 -10.01 21.43 -11.78
CA LEU A 345 -8.84 22.26 -11.54
C LEU A 345 -8.09 21.67 -10.34
N ILE A 346 -6.92 21.08 -10.60
CA ILE A 346 -6.14 20.36 -9.60
C ILE A 346 -4.80 21.07 -9.37
N GLY A 347 -4.48 21.33 -8.11
CA GLY A 347 -3.21 21.91 -7.69
C GLY A 347 -2.02 21.05 -8.12
N GLY A 348 -1.14 21.62 -8.92
CA GLY A 348 0.07 20.94 -9.39
C GLY A 348 -0.12 19.86 -10.45
N TYR A 349 -1.28 19.82 -11.10
CA TYR A 349 -1.61 18.84 -12.16
C TYR A 349 -0.62 18.79 -13.34
N ARG A 350 0.11 19.88 -13.60
CA ARG A 350 1.14 19.93 -14.66
C ARG A 350 2.56 20.06 -14.12
N ASP A 351 2.76 19.81 -12.83
CA ASP A 351 4.06 19.89 -12.19
C ASP A 351 4.77 18.54 -12.22
N PHE A 352 5.92 18.49 -12.87
CA PHE A 352 6.77 17.30 -12.96
C PHE A 352 8.13 17.48 -12.30
N GLY A 353 8.38 18.62 -11.64
CA GLY A 353 9.64 18.92 -10.95
C GLY A 353 9.80 18.25 -9.59
N GLY A 354 8.85 17.41 -9.16
CA GLY A 354 8.86 16.78 -7.83
C GLY A 354 10.10 15.92 -7.55
N LEU A 355 10.60 15.19 -8.56
CA LEU A 355 11.81 14.36 -8.40
C LEU A 355 13.04 15.22 -8.09
N SER A 356 13.23 16.31 -8.84
CA SER A 356 14.33 17.27 -8.60
C SER A 356 14.22 17.94 -7.22
N GLN A 357 13.00 18.31 -6.79
CA GLN A 357 12.78 18.87 -5.46
C GLN A 357 13.17 17.87 -4.35
N LEU A 358 12.82 16.59 -4.49
CA LEU A 358 13.18 15.56 -3.50
C LEU A 358 14.69 15.32 -3.43
N VAL A 359 15.41 15.39 -4.56
CA VAL A 359 16.89 15.31 -4.56
C VAL A 359 17.51 16.51 -3.85
N GLU A 360 16.98 17.72 -4.04
CA GLU A 360 17.48 18.91 -3.34
C GLU A 360 17.19 18.87 -1.85
N MET A 361 16.01 18.37 -1.44
CA MET A 361 15.72 18.08 -0.03
C MET A 361 16.69 17.04 0.56
N ALA A 362 17.01 15.99 -0.21
CA ALA A 362 17.95 14.94 0.20
C ALA A 362 19.41 15.43 0.30
N GLY A 363 19.81 16.43 -0.49
CA GLY A 363 21.14 17.04 -0.46
C GLY A 363 21.30 18.17 0.57
N ALA A 364 20.20 18.71 1.11
CA ALA A 364 20.22 19.85 2.02
C ALA A 364 21.02 19.56 3.31
N GLN A 365 21.84 20.52 3.73
CA GLN A 365 22.75 20.38 4.89
C GLN A 365 22.27 21.11 6.15
N ASP A 366 21.22 21.91 6.02
CA ASP A 366 20.63 22.73 7.07
C ASP A 366 19.17 23.07 6.76
N LEU A 367 18.48 23.66 7.74
CA LEU A 367 17.07 24.05 7.63
C LEU A 367 16.82 25.08 6.53
N ASP A 368 17.74 26.01 6.29
CA ASP A 368 17.56 27.08 5.30
C ASP A 368 17.56 26.49 3.88
N GLN A 369 18.51 25.60 3.58
CA GLN A 369 18.56 24.86 2.32
C GLN A 369 17.33 23.96 2.14
N PHE A 370 16.88 23.31 3.22
CA PHE A 370 15.67 22.48 3.17
C PHE A 370 14.42 23.32 2.86
N ILE A 371 14.28 24.50 3.48
CA ILE A 371 13.19 25.44 3.16
C ILE A 371 13.29 25.92 1.71
N GLU A 372 14.48 26.27 1.23
CA GLU A 372 14.69 26.68 -0.18
C GLU A 372 14.21 25.59 -1.15
N ALA A 373 14.55 24.33 -0.89
CA ALA A 373 14.06 23.21 -1.68
C ALA A 373 12.53 23.06 -1.61
N LEU A 374 11.92 23.25 -0.43
CA LEU A 374 10.47 23.21 -0.26
C LEU A 374 9.74 24.33 -1.01
N GLU A 375 10.32 25.53 -1.10
CA GLU A 375 9.73 26.67 -1.80
C GLU A 375 9.64 26.49 -3.33
N ARG A 376 10.29 25.45 -3.90
CA ARG A 376 10.00 25.01 -5.29
C ARG A 376 8.55 24.59 -5.47
N HIS A 377 7.89 24.16 -4.40
CA HIS A 377 6.45 23.92 -4.29
C HIS A 377 5.91 23.00 -5.40
N GLN A 378 6.63 21.90 -5.69
CA GLN A 378 6.24 20.86 -6.66
C GLN A 378 5.42 19.74 -6.03
N LEU A 379 5.40 19.64 -4.69
CA LEU A 379 4.54 18.70 -3.96
C LEU A 379 3.16 19.36 -3.73
N PRO A 380 2.05 18.77 -4.21
CA PRO A 380 0.74 19.43 -4.21
C PRO A 380 0.02 19.39 -2.86
N CYS A 381 0.33 18.41 -2.02
CA CYS A 381 -0.22 18.27 -0.68
C CYS A 381 0.74 17.41 0.14
N PHE A 382 0.90 17.69 1.43
CA PHE A 382 1.34 16.80 2.52
C PHE A 382 1.44 17.64 3.82
N HIS A 383 1.20 17.03 4.97
CA HIS A 383 1.90 17.45 6.18
C HIS A 383 3.38 17.10 6.03
N ILE A 384 4.26 18.06 6.26
CA ILE A 384 5.71 17.85 6.28
C ILE A 384 6.20 18.06 7.70
N VAL A 385 6.83 17.04 8.28
CA VAL A 385 7.48 17.10 9.60
C VAL A 385 8.98 16.94 9.39
N TYR A 386 9.78 17.74 10.08
CA TYR A 386 11.23 17.83 9.91
C TYR A 386 11.94 17.82 11.26
N ALA A 387 13.16 17.27 11.29
CA ALA A 387 14.11 17.44 12.38
C ALA A 387 15.56 17.48 11.88
N ASP A 388 16.47 18.12 12.63
CA ASP A 388 17.90 18.15 12.30
C ASP A 388 18.85 18.10 13.50
N ARG A 389 20.14 17.95 13.19
CA ARG A 389 21.24 17.87 14.16
C ARG A 389 21.47 19.14 14.99
N ASP A 390 20.94 20.28 14.53
CA ASP A 390 21.03 21.56 15.25
C ASP A 390 19.89 21.69 16.29
N GLY A 391 19.02 20.68 16.38
CA GLY A 391 17.92 20.64 17.33
C GLY A 391 16.64 21.30 16.81
N ASN A 392 16.57 21.65 15.52
CA ASN A 392 15.37 22.23 14.95
C ASN A 392 14.33 21.13 14.71
N ILE A 393 13.06 21.47 14.95
CA ILE A 393 11.89 20.72 14.52
C ILE A 393 10.93 21.64 13.79
N LEU A 394 10.39 21.18 12.67
CA LEU A 394 9.48 21.97 11.85
C LEU A 394 8.26 21.14 11.45
N TYR A 395 7.13 21.83 11.38
CA TYR A 395 5.93 21.39 10.69
C TYR A 395 5.53 22.40 9.61
N ARG A 396 5.13 21.90 8.43
CA ARG A 396 4.51 22.66 7.35
C ARG A 396 3.24 21.96 6.88
N TYR A 397 2.13 22.69 6.82
CA TYR A 397 0.94 22.25 6.07
C TYR A 397 1.14 22.58 4.59
N ASN A 398 1.79 21.69 3.84
CA ASN A 398 2.08 21.92 2.43
C ASN A 398 0.84 21.63 1.58
N ALA A 399 0.48 22.58 0.72
CA ALA A 399 -0.65 22.46 -0.20
C ALA A 399 -0.47 23.41 -1.39
N LYS A 400 -0.82 22.99 -2.60
CA LYS A 400 -0.75 23.79 -3.81
C LYS A 400 -2.15 24.18 -4.25
N LEU A 401 -2.53 25.41 -3.96
CA LEU A 401 -3.90 25.90 -4.12
C LEU A 401 -3.88 27.35 -4.58
N GLY A 402 -4.96 27.78 -5.22
CA GLY A 402 -5.16 29.17 -5.63
C GLY A 402 -6.04 29.94 -4.66
N ALA A 403 -5.91 31.26 -4.63
CA ALA A 403 -6.76 32.11 -3.80
C ALA A 403 -8.23 32.03 -4.24
N LYS A 404 -9.12 31.56 -3.36
CA LYS A 404 -10.58 31.54 -3.59
C LYS A 404 -11.19 32.88 -3.15
N ARG A 405 -11.96 33.54 -4.02
CA ARG A 405 -12.57 34.86 -3.74
C ARG A 405 -13.74 34.71 -2.75
N MET A 406 -13.58 35.22 -1.53
CA MET A 406 -14.62 35.26 -0.50
C MET A 406 -15.23 36.67 -0.38
N VAL A 407 -16.57 36.78 -0.31
CA VAL A 407 -17.26 38.06 -0.02
C VAL A 407 -17.76 38.06 1.44
N PRO A 408 -17.69 39.19 2.18
CA PRO A 408 -18.00 39.23 3.61
C PRO A 408 -19.45 38.88 3.95
N LEU A 409 -19.66 38.42 5.19
CA LEU A 409 -20.97 38.11 5.78
C LEU A 409 -21.97 39.29 5.68
N PRO A 410 -23.29 39.00 5.60
CA PRO A 410 -24.32 40.03 5.71
C PRO A 410 -24.18 40.83 7.00
N GLY A 411 -23.81 42.12 6.89
CA GLY A 411 -23.64 43.04 8.02
C GLY A 411 -22.22 43.59 8.23
N ALA A 412 -21.22 43.07 7.52
CA ALA A 412 -19.89 43.68 7.49
C ALA A 412 -19.92 44.98 6.68
N THR A 413 -19.55 46.11 7.30
CA THR A 413 -19.47 47.40 6.60
C THR A 413 -18.19 47.45 5.77
N VAL A 414 -18.30 47.15 4.47
CA VAL A 414 -17.23 47.46 3.51
C VAL A 414 -17.17 48.97 3.34
N ARG A 415 -16.11 49.60 3.86
CA ARG A 415 -15.77 51.00 3.51
C ARG A 415 -14.97 50.98 2.21
N GLY A 416 -15.64 51.16 1.09
CA GLY A 416 -14.98 51.29 -0.21
C GLY A 416 -15.95 50.99 -1.35
N GLU A 417 -15.79 51.70 -2.45
CA GLU A 417 -16.74 51.86 -3.55
C GLU A 417 -17.32 50.56 -4.15
N ALA A 418 -18.65 50.58 -4.33
CA ALA A 418 -19.44 49.93 -5.38
C ALA A 418 -18.88 48.63 -6.01
N ASP A 419 -18.93 47.51 -5.27
CA ASP A 419 -18.86 46.18 -5.88
C ASP A 419 -20.27 45.60 -6.10
N PRO A 420 -20.53 44.96 -7.26
CA PRO A 420 -21.82 44.36 -7.58
C PRO A 420 -22.05 43.09 -6.77
N GLU A 421 -23.28 42.90 -6.27
CA GLU A 421 -23.87 41.69 -5.64
C GLU A 421 -22.89 40.70 -4.98
N PRO A 422 -22.89 40.56 -3.63
CA PRO A 422 -21.96 39.67 -2.96
C PRO A 422 -22.11 38.24 -3.46
N ILE A 423 -20.98 37.59 -3.79
CA ILE A 423 -20.91 36.14 -4.02
C ILE A 423 -21.47 35.48 -2.76
N SER A 424 -22.72 35.04 -2.82
CA SER A 424 -23.33 34.21 -1.80
C SER A 424 -22.41 33.01 -1.58
N TYR A 425 -22.09 32.72 -0.33
CA TYR A 425 -21.20 31.64 0.13
C TYR A 425 -21.42 30.36 -0.71
N TYR A 426 -20.53 30.11 -1.66
CA TYR A 426 -20.50 28.84 -2.40
C TYR A 426 -19.74 27.83 -1.55
N ASP A 427 -20.33 26.64 -1.43
CA ASP A 427 -19.64 25.49 -0.87
C ASP A 427 -18.68 24.96 -1.94
N TRP A 428 -17.37 25.15 -1.73
CA TRP A 428 -16.32 24.71 -2.66
C TRP A 428 -16.15 23.19 -2.66
N THR A 429 -16.78 22.47 -1.72
CA THR A 429 -16.86 21.00 -1.73
C THR A 429 -17.99 20.46 -2.63
N GLN A 430 -18.60 21.33 -3.44
CA GLN A 430 -19.69 20.99 -4.36
C GLN A 430 -19.34 21.36 -5.81
N PRO A 431 -19.96 20.68 -6.80
CA PRO A 431 -19.84 21.05 -8.21
C PRO A 431 -20.08 22.56 -8.45
N LEU A 432 -19.10 23.25 -9.00
CA LEU A 432 -19.16 24.69 -9.28
C LEU A 432 -19.67 24.96 -10.71
N PRO A 433 -20.42 26.04 -10.97
CA PRO A 433 -20.79 26.43 -12.32
C PRO A 433 -19.57 26.95 -13.10
N GLY A 434 -19.18 26.24 -14.16
CA GLY A 434 -18.01 26.58 -14.99
C GLY A 434 -18.15 27.87 -15.80
N GLU A 435 -19.36 28.37 -16.00
CA GLU A 435 -19.62 29.65 -16.67
C GLU A 435 -19.35 30.88 -15.78
N ASP A 436 -19.25 30.71 -14.44
CA ASP A 436 -18.96 31.80 -13.52
C ASP A 436 -17.45 31.92 -13.27
N LEU A 437 -16.79 32.75 -14.08
CA LEU A 437 -15.35 33.00 -13.98
C LEU A 437 -14.91 33.59 -12.63
N ARG A 438 -15.84 34.08 -11.78
CA ARG A 438 -15.51 34.53 -10.42
C ARG A 438 -15.17 33.38 -9.48
N LEU A 439 -15.58 32.16 -9.82
CA LEU A 439 -15.31 30.92 -9.08
C LEU A 439 -14.05 30.20 -9.56
N THR A 440 -13.33 30.76 -10.53
CA THR A 440 -11.99 30.27 -10.89
C THR A 440 -10.98 30.70 -9.81
N TRP A 441 -9.99 29.86 -9.55
CA TRP A 441 -8.87 30.21 -8.67
C TRP A 441 -8.22 31.53 -9.08
N GLY A 442 -7.88 32.34 -8.09
CA GLY A 442 -6.98 33.49 -8.26
C GLY A 442 -5.51 33.06 -8.31
N ASP A 443 -4.63 33.97 -7.91
CA ASP A 443 -3.19 33.69 -7.88
C ASP A 443 -2.86 32.49 -6.97
N PRO A 444 -1.87 31.65 -7.33
CA PRO A 444 -1.37 30.59 -6.46
C PRO A 444 -0.95 31.13 -5.09
N ILE A 445 -1.32 30.43 -4.02
CA ILE A 445 -0.82 30.74 -2.68
C ILE A 445 0.63 30.21 -2.59
N PRO A 446 1.62 31.07 -2.30
CA PRO A 446 3.01 30.63 -2.21
C PRO A 446 3.23 29.72 -1.00
N ALA A 447 4.14 28.74 -1.11
CA ALA A 447 4.45 27.81 -0.02
C ALA A 447 4.81 28.52 1.29
N SER A 448 5.58 29.62 1.22
CA SER A 448 5.94 30.44 2.36
C SER A 448 4.74 31.00 3.15
N ALA A 449 3.58 31.17 2.50
CA ALA A 449 2.36 31.71 3.12
C ALA A 449 1.50 30.64 3.80
N LEU A 450 1.85 29.35 3.70
CA LEU A 450 1.11 28.26 4.33
C LEU A 450 1.49 28.10 5.80
N PRO A 451 0.63 27.50 6.64
CA PRO A 451 0.92 27.33 8.07
C PRO A 451 2.24 26.61 8.29
N THR A 452 3.17 27.28 8.99
CA THR A 452 4.42 26.69 9.45
C THR A 452 4.60 26.93 10.95
N ILE A 453 5.11 25.89 11.61
CA ILE A 453 5.48 25.91 13.01
C ILE A 453 6.93 25.45 13.08
N LEU A 454 7.80 26.31 13.59
CA LEU A 454 9.22 26.03 13.82
C LEU A 454 9.49 26.11 15.32
N ASN A 455 10.10 25.08 15.89
CA ASN A 455 10.56 25.02 17.28
C ASN A 455 9.51 25.52 18.30
N PRO A 456 8.30 24.91 18.35
CA PRO A 456 7.25 25.38 19.25
C PRO A 456 7.68 25.24 20.72
N PRO A 457 7.14 26.08 21.64
CA PRO A 457 7.53 26.05 23.06
C PRO A 457 7.33 24.70 23.74
N ALA A 458 6.34 23.91 23.30
CA ALA A 458 6.09 22.58 23.83
C ALA A 458 7.21 21.58 23.51
N GLY A 459 8.09 21.89 22.54
CA GLY A 459 9.25 21.09 22.17
C GLY A 459 8.95 19.86 21.30
N TYR A 460 7.76 19.78 20.70
CA TYR A 460 7.38 18.70 19.78
C TYR A 460 6.44 19.21 18.68
N VAL A 461 6.38 18.50 17.55
CA VAL A 461 5.36 18.65 16.51
C VAL A 461 4.84 17.28 16.09
N GLN A 462 3.58 17.16 15.70
CA GLN A 462 3.00 15.91 15.20
C GLN A 462 1.98 16.14 14.08
N ALA A 463 1.90 15.19 13.16
CA ALA A 463 0.95 15.13 12.05
C ALA A 463 0.40 13.70 11.93
N CYS A 464 -0.76 13.46 12.56
CA CYS A 464 -1.42 12.16 12.61
C CYS A 464 -2.90 12.30 12.19
N GLU A 465 -3.16 12.89 11.01
CA GLU A 465 -4.45 13.52 10.66
C GLU A 465 -4.77 14.63 11.66
N THR A 466 -4.23 15.83 11.44
CA THR A 466 -4.28 16.92 12.42
C THR A 466 -4.38 18.27 11.73
N LEU A 467 -5.18 19.16 12.31
CA LEU A 467 -5.23 20.57 11.91
C LEU A 467 -3.95 21.33 12.34
N PRO A 468 -3.49 22.36 11.60
CA PRO A 468 -2.23 23.06 11.89
C PRO A 468 -2.10 23.63 13.31
N TRP A 469 -3.20 24.03 13.94
CA TRP A 469 -3.19 24.56 15.31
C TRP A 469 -3.19 23.48 16.41
N ASN A 470 -3.33 22.20 16.04
CA ASN A 470 -3.31 21.05 16.94
C ASN A 470 -2.04 20.19 16.76
N VAL A 471 -1.03 20.66 16.02
CA VAL A 471 0.22 19.90 15.82
C VAL A 471 1.15 19.93 17.03
N SER A 472 0.94 20.87 17.94
CA SER A 472 1.69 21.06 19.18
C SER A 472 0.80 21.81 20.19
N ASP A 473 1.22 21.84 21.45
CA ASP A 473 0.62 22.69 22.47
C ASP A 473 1.15 24.14 22.40
N ASP A 474 0.37 25.06 22.97
CA ASP A 474 0.72 26.47 23.19
C ASP A 474 1.18 27.22 21.93
N LEU A 475 0.68 26.81 20.75
CA LEU A 475 0.96 27.46 19.48
C LEU A 475 0.39 28.86 19.43
N GLU A 476 0.94 29.73 18.59
CA GLU A 476 0.33 31.03 18.25
C GLU A 476 -0.63 30.94 17.06
N CYS A 477 -0.48 29.92 16.20
CA CYS A 477 -1.36 29.68 15.06
C CYS A 477 -2.80 29.42 15.53
N ARG A 478 -3.77 30.22 15.05
CA ARG A 478 -5.18 30.05 15.39
C ARG A 478 -6.04 29.73 14.16
N PRO A 479 -7.17 29.01 14.30
CA PRO A 479 -8.09 28.77 13.19
C PRO A 479 -8.57 30.06 12.52
N GLU A 480 -8.84 31.12 13.30
CA GLU A 480 -9.35 32.41 12.81
C GLU A 480 -8.37 33.18 11.91
N ASP A 481 -7.08 32.80 11.90
CA ASP A 481 -6.07 33.42 11.03
C ASP A 481 -6.17 32.92 9.58
N TRP A 482 -6.96 31.86 9.33
CA TRP A 482 -6.99 31.18 8.05
C TRP A 482 -8.41 31.05 7.47
N PRO A 483 -8.54 31.04 6.14
CA PRO A 483 -9.80 30.69 5.49
C PRO A 483 -10.19 29.23 5.78
N GLU A 484 -11.43 29.03 6.24
CA GLU A 484 -11.97 27.71 6.63
C GLU A 484 -11.90 26.67 5.49
N TRP A 485 -12.06 27.11 4.24
CA TRP A 485 -12.06 26.22 3.07
C TRP A 485 -10.71 25.52 2.82
N ILE A 486 -9.60 26.00 3.38
CA ILE A 486 -8.28 25.40 3.12
C ILE A 486 -8.18 24.01 3.74
N PHE A 487 -8.80 23.78 4.90
CA PHE A 487 -8.55 22.58 5.72
C PHE A 487 -9.79 21.71 5.82
N GLN A 488 -9.69 20.48 5.31
CA GLN A 488 -10.69 19.42 5.55
C GLN A 488 -10.17 18.35 6.52
N ASP A 489 -8.96 18.56 7.08
CA ASP A 489 -8.40 17.73 8.13
C ASP A 489 -9.27 17.79 9.39
N ARG A 490 -9.09 16.77 10.23
CA ARG A 490 -9.70 16.69 11.56
C ARG A 490 -8.59 16.50 12.57
N ASP A 491 -8.90 16.70 13.84
CA ASP A 491 -8.01 16.28 14.93
C ASP A 491 -8.39 14.86 15.37
N SER A 492 -7.74 13.85 14.78
CA SER A 492 -8.03 12.44 15.05
C SER A 492 -7.79 12.09 16.52
N LEU A 493 -8.45 11.03 17.00
CA LEU A 493 -8.23 10.54 18.37
C LEU A 493 -6.80 9.97 18.51
N ARG A 494 -6.25 9.43 17.43
CA ARG A 494 -4.83 9.04 17.32
C ARG A 494 -3.89 10.23 17.53
N ALA A 495 -4.16 11.37 16.90
CA ALA A 495 -3.37 12.60 17.09
C ALA A 495 -3.44 13.09 18.54
N GLN A 496 -4.62 13.04 19.16
CA GLN A 496 -4.80 13.37 20.56
C GLN A 496 -3.99 12.43 21.47
N ARG A 497 -3.98 11.11 21.17
CA ARG A 497 -3.16 10.11 21.87
C ARG A 497 -1.67 10.42 21.74
N VAL A 498 -1.16 10.67 20.54
CA VAL A 498 0.25 11.04 20.31
C VAL A 498 0.63 12.28 21.12
N ARG A 499 -0.17 13.35 21.08
CA ARG A 499 0.09 14.54 21.90
C ARG A 499 0.08 14.26 23.39
N SER A 500 -0.84 13.42 23.87
CA SER A 500 -0.87 13.02 25.28
C SER A 500 0.44 12.36 25.73
N LEU A 501 1.03 11.53 24.87
CA LEU A 501 2.31 10.85 25.12
C LEU A 501 3.50 11.81 25.02
N LEU A 502 3.49 12.75 24.07
CA LEU A 502 4.56 13.73 23.89
C LEU A 502 4.59 14.82 24.97
N ARG A 503 3.44 15.11 25.60
CA ARG A 503 3.37 16.02 26.75
C ARG A 503 4.12 15.51 27.98
N THR A 504 4.22 14.19 28.13
CA THR A 504 4.77 13.56 29.33
C THR A 504 6.29 13.39 29.26
N GLY A 505 7.02 14.21 30.03
CA GLY A 505 8.47 14.08 30.21
C GLY A 505 9.32 14.33 28.95
N ALA A 506 10.60 13.99 29.05
CA ALA A 506 11.51 13.86 27.92
C ALA A 506 11.65 12.39 27.53
N ARG A 507 11.85 12.10 26.24
CA ARG A 507 11.88 10.75 25.67
C ARG A 507 13.22 10.42 25.02
N SER A 508 13.59 9.15 25.08
CA SER A 508 14.68 8.56 24.30
C SER A 508 14.19 8.11 22.92
N SER A 509 15.11 7.87 21.97
CA SER A 509 14.78 7.27 20.66
C SER A 509 14.09 5.92 20.80
N HIS A 510 14.45 5.12 21.81
CA HIS A 510 13.81 3.84 22.10
C HIS A 510 12.36 3.99 22.56
N GLU A 511 12.06 4.95 23.45
CA GLU A 511 10.66 5.21 23.84
C GLU A 511 9.81 5.70 22.65
N MET A 512 10.42 6.44 21.72
CA MET A 512 9.77 6.87 20.47
C MET A 512 9.46 5.69 19.55
N GLN A 513 10.31 4.65 19.53
CA GLN A 513 10.02 3.38 18.86
C GLN A 513 8.85 2.65 19.51
N SER A 514 8.82 2.58 20.85
CA SER A 514 7.72 1.92 21.57
C SER A 514 6.36 2.59 21.32
N MET A 515 6.33 3.92 21.15
CA MET A 515 5.11 4.67 20.83
C MET A 515 4.47 4.22 19.50
N LEU A 516 5.26 3.80 18.52
CA LEU A 516 4.72 3.30 17.25
C LEU A 516 3.92 2.01 17.40
N TYR A 517 4.17 1.23 18.45
CA TYR A 517 3.43 0.02 18.80
C TYR A 517 2.37 0.25 19.89
N ASP A 518 1.97 1.50 20.15
CA ASP A 518 0.88 1.80 21.09
C ASP A 518 -0.47 1.35 20.48
N VAL A 519 -1.04 0.32 21.11
CA VAL A 519 -2.30 -0.33 20.73
C VAL A 519 -3.46 0.08 21.63
N VAL A 520 -3.31 1.15 22.43
CA VAL A 520 -4.45 1.73 23.16
C VAL A 520 -5.45 2.24 22.14
N VAL A 521 -6.73 1.97 22.37
CA VAL A 521 -7.86 2.40 21.53
C VAL A 521 -8.46 3.68 22.11
N PRO A 522 -8.08 4.89 21.65
CA PRO A 522 -8.50 6.13 22.30
C PRO A 522 -10.02 6.31 22.37
N ALA A 523 -10.77 5.90 21.33
CA ALA A 523 -12.23 6.01 21.37
C ALA A 523 -12.85 5.17 22.49
N ALA A 524 -12.29 3.99 22.80
CA ALA A 524 -12.81 3.11 23.84
C ALA A 524 -12.67 3.70 25.24
N VAL A 525 -11.57 4.42 25.49
CA VAL A 525 -11.27 5.07 26.78
C VAL A 525 -12.39 6.01 27.21
N ASP A 526 -13.01 6.72 26.27
CA ASP A 526 -14.11 7.63 26.56
C ASP A 526 -15.50 6.99 26.36
N ALA A 527 -15.65 6.16 25.32
CA ALA A 527 -16.96 5.66 24.91
C ALA A 527 -17.47 4.50 25.78
N VAL A 528 -16.60 3.58 26.20
CA VAL A 528 -17.00 2.40 26.99
C VAL A 528 -17.51 2.81 28.37
N PRO A 529 -16.82 3.68 29.15
CA PRO A 529 -17.37 4.14 30.43
C PRO A 529 -18.75 4.81 30.28
N ARG A 530 -18.96 5.58 29.21
CA ARG A 530 -20.26 6.21 28.92
C ARG A 530 -21.35 5.20 28.60
N LEU A 531 -21.03 4.13 27.87
CA LEU A 531 -21.94 3.02 27.61
C LEU A 531 -22.35 2.33 28.92
N LEU A 532 -21.39 2.05 29.80
CA LEU A 532 -21.63 1.39 31.09
C LEU A 532 -22.49 2.26 32.02
N GLU A 533 -22.19 3.56 32.13
CA GLU A 533 -23.04 4.53 32.85
C GLU A 533 -24.48 4.54 32.31
N THR A 534 -24.62 4.41 30.99
CA THR A 534 -25.94 4.35 30.34
C THR A 534 -26.65 3.03 30.67
N ALA A 535 -25.95 1.90 30.65
CA ALA A 535 -26.52 0.60 31.02
C ALA A 535 -27.04 0.59 32.47
N ASP A 536 -26.27 1.16 33.40
CA ASP A 536 -26.64 1.30 34.82
C ASP A 536 -27.86 2.21 35.03
N ALA A 537 -28.02 3.24 34.20
CA ALA A 537 -29.18 4.13 34.24
C ALA A 537 -30.46 3.47 33.71
N TYR A 538 -30.34 2.45 32.85
CA TYR A 538 -31.46 1.79 32.18
C TYR A 538 -31.43 0.24 32.33
N PRO A 539 -31.41 -0.31 33.56
CA PRO A 539 -31.23 -1.75 33.78
C PRO A 539 -32.38 -2.60 33.21
N GLU A 540 -33.59 -2.06 33.17
CA GLU A 540 -34.75 -2.74 32.57
C GLU A 540 -34.57 -2.89 31.04
N LEU A 541 -33.98 -1.88 30.38
CA LEU A 541 -33.71 -1.93 28.93
C LEU A 541 -32.62 -2.96 28.61
N VAL A 542 -31.61 -3.07 29.48
CA VAL A 542 -30.56 -4.08 29.40
C VAL A 542 -31.16 -5.49 29.52
N LEU A 543 -31.94 -5.74 30.57
CA LEU A 543 -32.52 -7.06 30.85
C LEU A 543 -33.55 -7.50 29.80
N ASP A 544 -34.33 -6.57 29.23
CA ASP A 544 -35.36 -6.86 28.23
C ASP A 544 -34.78 -7.05 26.81
N SER A 545 -33.50 -6.72 26.57
CA SER A 545 -32.90 -6.71 25.23
C SER A 545 -32.43 -8.08 24.75
N HIS A 546 -31.46 -8.69 25.44
CA HIS A 546 -30.90 -10.02 25.12
C HIS A 546 -30.21 -10.62 26.35
N PRO A 547 -30.31 -11.95 26.60
CA PRO A 547 -29.75 -12.59 27.81
C PRO A 547 -28.24 -12.47 27.96
N ASP A 548 -27.51 -12.32 26.85
CA ASP A 548 -26.04 -12.19 26.85
C ASP A 548 -25.55 -10.74 26.92
N VAL A 549 -26.43 -9.72 26.95
CA VAL A 549 -26.00 -8.31 27.07
C VAL A 549 -25.27 -8.03 28.38
N PRO A 550 -25.71 -8.54 29.55
CA PRO A 550 -24.94 -8.38 30.79
C PRO A 550 -23.52 -8.93 30.68
N GLU A 551 -23.34 -10.13 30.11
CA GLU A 551 -22.00 -10.73 29.90
C GLU A 551 -21.14 -9.88 28.95
N ALA A 552 -21.73 -9.33 27.88
CA ALA A 552 -21.02 -8.44 26.96
C ALA A 552 -20.57 -7.13 27.63
N LEU A 553 -21.41 -6.54 28.48
CA LEU A 553 -21.07 -5.34 29.24
C LEU A 553 -19.99 -5.63 30.29
N ASP A 554 -20.07 -6.76 30.99
CA ASP A 554 -19.06 -7.19 31.95
C ASP A 554 -17.69 -7.39 31.30
N LEU A 555 -17.65 -7.93 30.08
CA LEU A 555 -16.41 -8.09 29.31
C LEU A 555 -15.82 -6.74 28.87
N LEU A 556 -16.66 -5.76 28.53
CA LEU A 556 -16.21 -4.40 28.20
C LEU A 556 -15.74 -3.63 29.44
N ASP A 557 -16.36 -3.85 30.60
CA ASP A 557 -15.95 -3.25 31.89
C ASP A 557 -14.59 -3.76 32.38
N GLN A 558 -14.30 -5.05 32.16
CA GLN A 558 -13.02 -5.66 32.54
C GLN A 558 -11.89 -5.38 31.54
N TRP A 559 -12.20 -4.81 30.38
CA TRP A 559 -11.22 -4.56 29.34
C TRP A 559 -10.39 -3.29 29.64
N ASN A 560 -9.09 -3.38 29.39
CA ASN A 560 -8.11 -2.30 29.56
C ASN A 560 -7.96 -1.39 28.32
N TYR A 561 -8.89 -1.47 27.35
CA TYR A 561 -8.93 -0.64 26.15
C TYR A 561 -7.75 -0.81 25.17
N VAL A 562 -7.04 -1.94 25.21
CA VAL A 562 -5.96 -2.24 24.26
C VAL A 562 -6.38 -3.23 23.18
N ALA A 563 -5.93 -3.01 21.96
CA ALA A 563 -6.13 -3.87 20.79
C ALA A 563 -4.98 -4.89 20.63
N ASP A 564 -4.60 -5.57 21.70
CA ASP A 564 -3.59 -6.64 21.64
C ASP A 564 -4.21 -7.96 21.18
N THR A 565 -3.40 -8.93 20.76
CA THR A 565 -3.88 -10.20 20.17
C THR A 565 -4.68 -11.07 21.12
N ASP A 566 -4.48 -10.98 22.43
CA ASP A 566 -5.24 -11.70 23.45
C ASP A 566 -6.50 -10.95 23.92
N SER A 567 -6.75 -9.76 23.37
CA SER A 567 -7.79 -8.85 23.82
C SER A 567 -9.19 -9.31 23.43
N VAL A 568 -9.93 -9.89 24.38
CA VAL A 568 -11.33 -10.26 24.19
C VAL A 568 -12.23 -9.02 24.09
N GLY A 569 -11.96 -8.00 24.91
CA GLY A 569 -12.73 -6.76 24.92
C GLY A 569 -12.64 -6.00 23.61
N MET A 570 -11.49 -6.07 22.91
CA MET A 570 -11.33 -5.45 21.60
C MET A 570 -12.28 -6.03 20.55
N THR A 571 -12.45 -7.36 20.50
CA THR A 571 -13.38 -8.00 19.54
C THR A 571 -14.81 -7.50 19.74
N LEU A 572 -15.26 -7.43 21.00
CA LEU A 572 -16.58 -6.90 21.34
C LEU A 572 -16.69 -5.40 21.01
N PHE A 573 -15.67 -4.61 21.35
CA PHE A 573 -15.65 -3.18 21.06
C PHE A 573 -15.67 -2.91 19.56
N HIS A 574 -14.87 -3.60 18.75
CA HIS A 574 -14.88 -3.47 17.29
C HIS A 574 -16.29 -3.64 16.73
N LEU A 575 -16.96 -4.73 17.10
CA LEU A 575 -18.31 -5.03 16.64
C LEU A 575 -19.32 -3.99 17.15
N TRP A 576 -19.21 -3.61 18.42
CA TRP A 576 -20.09 -2.61 19.04
C TRP A 576 -19.93 -1.24 18.41
N TRP A 577 -18.69 -0.79 18.22
CA TRP A 577 -18.36 0.52 17.67
C TRP A 577 -18.91 0.67 16.24
N ASN A 578 -18.73 -0.35 15.40
CA ASN A 578 -19.24 -0.35 14.03
C ASN A 578 -20.78 -0.45 13.98
N ALA A 579 -21.39 -1.25 14.85
CA ALA A 579 -22.84 -1.32 14.98
C ALA A 579 -23.43 0.02 15.46
N PHE A 580 -22.81 0.64 16.47
CA PHE A 580 -23.21 1.93 17.01
C PHE A 580 -23.08 3.04 15.98
N ARG A 581 -21.93 3.14 15.28
CA ARG A 581 -21.72 4.10 14.18
C ARG A 581 -22.82 3.97 13.13
N SER A 582 -23.13 2.75 12.72
CA SER A 582 -24.16 2.48 11.71
C SER A 582 -25.57 2.87 12.16
N LEU A 583 -25.90 2.63 13.43
CA LEU A 583 -27.19 3.00 14.01
C LEU A 583 -27.32 4.51 14.21
N ALA A 584 -26.23 5.18 14.59
CA ALA A 584 -26.18 6.61 14.85
C ALA A 584 -26.06 7.44 13.57
N ALA A 585 -25.44 6.94 12.49
CA ALA A 585 -25.21 7.70 11.26
C ALA A 585 -26.43 8.49 10.73
N PRO A 586 -27.68 7.98 10.74
CA PRO A 586 -28.86 8.75 10.31
C PRO A 586 -29.22 9.96 11.17
N THR A 587 -28.62 10.11 12.37
CA THR A 587 -28.82 11.27 13.25
C THR A 587 -27.85 12.41 12.96
N PHE A 588 -26.90 12.22 12.03
CA PHE A 588 -25.93 13.21 11.63
C PHE A 588 -26.20 13.68 10.19
N ASP A 589 -25.85 14.93 9.89
CA ASP A 589 -25.98 15.50 8.55
C ASP A 589 -25.00 14.86 7.54
N LYS A 590 -23.84 14.41 8.03
CA LYS A 590 -22.81 13.65 7.31
C LYS A 590 -22.44 12.43 8.15
N GLU A 591 -21.92 11.39 7.51
CA GLU A 591 -21.46 10.20 8.23
C GLU A 591 -20.46 10.58 9.34
N PRO A 592 -20.73 10.23 10.61
CA PRO A 592 -19.91 10.68 11.73
C PRO A 592 -18.56 9.97 11.73
N ASN A 593 -17.52 10.73 12.02
CA ASN A 593 -16.22 10.18 12.34
C ASN A 593 -16.14 9.79 13.83
N ASP A 594 -15.08 9.09 14.23
CA ASP A 594 -14.99 8.52 15.59
C ASP A 594 -15.02 9.59 16.69
N ALA A 595 -14.31 10.71 16.51
CA ALA A 595 -14.32 11.82 17.46
C ALA A 595 -15.73 12.44 17.60
N ALA A 596 -16.47 12.60 16.50
CA ALA A 596 -17.84 13.12 16.53
C ALA A 596 -18.80 12.14 17.24
N LEU A 597 -18.59 10.84 17.05
CA LEU A 597 -19.38 9.80 17.72
C LEU A 597 -19.12 9.76 19.23
N VAL A 598 -17.86 9.83 19.65
CA VAL A 598 -17.45 9.95 21.07
C VAL A 598 -18.07 11.20 21.70
N ALA A 599 -18.01 12.35 21.03
CA ALA A 599 -18.55 13.60 21.53
C ALA A 599 -20.07 13.52 21.76
N GLN A 600 -20.82 13.00 20.80
CA GLN A 600 -22.28 12.84 20.93
C GLN A 600 -22.68 11.87 22.04
N LEU A 601 -21.93 10.77 22.21
CA LEU A 601 -22.16 9.85 23.32
C LEU A 601 -21.85 10.53 24.67
N SER A 602 -20.81 11.37 24.73
CA SER A 602 -20.39 12.11 25.93
C SER A 602 -21.38 13.19 26.36
N GLU A 603 -22.08 13.81 25.41
CA GLU A 603 -23.18 14.76 25.66
C GLU A 603 -24.42 14.10 26.31
N ALA A 604 -24.46 12.76 26.39
CA ALA A 604 -25.54 11.99 27.00
C ALA A 604 -26.92 12.30 26.40
N ALA A 605 -26.97 12.54 25.09
CA ALA A 605 -28.24 12.68 24.38
C ALA A 605 -29.04 11.35 24.48
N PRO A 606 -30.27 11.34 25.04
CA PRO A 606 -30.98 10.08 25.33
C PRO A 606 -31.15 9.16 24.12
N GLY A 607 -31.37 9.73 22.93
CA GLY A 607 -31.48 8.95 21.70
C GLY A 607 -30.17 8.27 21.29
N ILE A 608 -29.02 8.93 21.49
CA ILE A 608 -27.70 8.34 21.20
C ILE A 608 -27.38 7.23 22.20
N GLN A 609 -27.70 7.45 23.47
CA GLN A 609 -27.56 6.46 24.54
C GLN A 609 -28.39 5.19 24.30
N GLU A 610 -29.65 5.32 23.88
CA GLU A 610 -30.50 4.19 23.51
C GLU A 610 -29.93 3.41 22.32
N LEU A 611 -29.41 4.10 21.29
CA LEU A 611 -28.78 3.45 20.14
C LEU A 611 -27.48 2.72 20.52
N ALA A 612 -26.70 3.28 21.46
CA ALA A 612 -25.49 2.64 21.98
C ALA A 612 -25.82 1.32 22.70
N LEU A 613 -26.90 1.27 23.49
CA LEU A 613 -27.38 0.04 24.12
C LEU A 613 -28.01 -0.95 23.12
N GLU A 614 -28.77 -0.46 22.13
CA GLU A 614 -29.32 -1.30 21.05
C GLU A 614 -28.18 -2.00 20.28
N ALA A 615 -27.07 -1.30 20.04
CA ALA A 615 -25.88 -1.87 19.41
C ALA A 615 -25.31 -3.06 20.20
N VAL A 616 -25.23 -3.00 21.54
CA VAL A 616 -24.71 -4.11 22.37
C VAL A 616 -25.57 -5.36 22.20
N ALA A 617 -26.90 -5.21 22.18
CA ALA A 617 -27.81 -6.33 21.98
C ALA A 617 -27.68 -6.97 20.58
N ASP A 618 -27.40 -6.17 19.56
CA ASP A 618 -27.12 -6.65 18.20
C ASP A 618 -25.79 -7.40 18.14
N VAL A 619 -24.74 -6.92 18.82
CA VAL A 619 -23.43 -7.59 18.91
C VAL A 619 -23.52 -8.91 19.67
N ALA A 620 -24.19 -8.96 20.83
CA ALA A 620 -24.33 -10.19 21.60
C ALA A 620 -25.01 -11.29 20.77
N ARG A 621 -26.03 -10.92 19.98
CA ARG A 621 -26.69 -11.82 19.03
C ARG A 621 -25.77 -12.24 17.89
N ALA A 622 -24.98 -11.32 17.35
CA ALA A 622 -24.01 -11.58 16.28
C ALA A 622 -22.98 -12.61 16.73
N MET A 623 -22.37 -12.37 17.88
CA MET A 623 -21.32 -13.20 18.46
C MET A 623 -21.79 -14.64 18.69
N ARG A 624 -22.97 -14.86 19.26
CA ARG A 624 -23.52 -16.22 19.45
C ARG A 624 -23.86 -16.95 18.16
N ASN A 625 -24.15 -16.23 17.08
CA ASN A 625 -24.47 -16.84 15.79
C ASN A 625 -23.21 -17.31 15.05
N GLU A 626 -22.10 -16.63 15.26
CA GLU A 626 -20.84 -16.88 14.57
C GLU A 626 -19.87 -17.72 15.42
N PHE A 627 -19.76 -17.40 16.71
CA PHE A 627 -18.81 -17.99 17.63
C PHE A 627 -19.51 -18.80 18.72
N PRO A 628 -18.83 -19.81 19.29
CA PRO A 628 -19.38 -20.61 20.38
C PRO A 628 -19.58 -19.80 21.68
N SER A 629 -18.85 -18.70 21.86
CA SER A 629 -18.86 -17.85 23.06
C SER A 629 -18.68 -16.37 22.70
N LEU A 630 -18.99 -15.48 23.66
CA LEU A 630 -18.63 -14.06 23.57
C LEU A 630 -17.13 -13.81 23.80
N ILE A 631 -16.43 -14.76 24.40
CA ILE A 631 -14.99 -14.70 24.64
C ILE A 631 -14.27 -15.13 23.35
N VAL A 632 -13.80 -14.15 22.59
CA VAL A 632 -13.04 -14.36 21.35
C VAL A 632 -11.84 -13.42 21.38
N PRO A 633 -10.62 -13.93 21.58
CA PRO A 633 -9.38 -13.14 21.50
C PRO A 633 -9.27 -12.43 20.15
N TRP A 634 -8.80 -11.18 20.14
CA TRP A 634 -8.71 -10.38 18.93
C TRP A 634 -7.84 -11.04 17.84
N GLY A 635 -6.69 -11.61 18.20
CA GLY A 635 -5.76 -12.27 17.29
C GLY A 635 -6.28 -13.56 16.66
N ASP A 636 -7.30 -14.20 17.25
CA ASP A 636 -7.95 -15.38 16.63
C ASP A 636 -8.74 -14.98 15.38
N VAL A 637 -9.20 -13.73 15.35
CA VAL A 637 -10.07 -13.19 14.32
C VAL A 637 -9.46 -12.02 13.56
N HIS A 638 -8.38 -11.39 14.00
CA HIS A 638 -7.71 -10.29 13.31
C HIS A 638 -6.28 -10.67 12.98
N THR A 639 -6.02 -10.78 11.67
CA THR A 639 -4.83 -11.46 11.16
C THR A 639 -4.16 -10.68 10.05
N LEU A 640 -2.86 -10.80 9.93
CA LEU A 640 -2.08 -10.31 8.79
C LEU A 640 -1.57 -11.48 7.96
N ARG A 641 -1.80 -11.43 6.65
CA ARG A 641 -1.40 -12.47 5.70
C ARG A 641 -0.24 -12.01 4.81
N ARG A 642 0.76 -12.88 4.63
CA ARG A 642 1.86 -12.72 3.68
C ARG A 642 2.19 -14.07 3.06
N GLY A 643 1.88 -14.26 1.77
CA GLY A 643 1.95 -15.57 1.13
C GLY A 643 1.01 -16.57 1.81
N GLU A 644 1.52 -17.77 2.12
CA GLU A 644 0.77 -18.81 2.85
C GLU A 644 0.70 -18.55 4.37
N ARG A 645 1.48 -17.59 4.89
CA ARG A 645 1.53 -17.29 6.32
C ARG A 645 0.37 -16.37 6.71
N ASP A 646 -0.42 -16.81 7.68
CA ASP A 646 -1.51 -16.06 8.31
C ASP A 646 -1.20 -15.94 9.81
N ALA A 647 -0.95 -14.72 10.30
CA ALA A 647 -0.49 -14.47 11.67
C ALA A 647 -1.47 -13.57 12.43
N PRO A 648 -1.70 -13.81 13.74
CA PRO A 648 -2.46 -12.87 14.56
C PRO A 648 -1.75 -11.51 14.61
N VAL A 649 -2.50 -10.42 14.58
CA VAL A 649 -1.91 -9.07 14.60
C VAL A 649 -2.66 -8.15 15.57
N ALA A 650 -1.90 -7.36 16.33
CA ALA A 650 -2.44 -6.33 17.22
C ALA A 650 -2.83 -5.07 16.42
N GLY A 651 -3.39 -4.08 17.10
CA GLY A 651 -3.88 -2.85 16.47
C GLY A 651 -5.28 -2.99 15.90
N ALA A 652 -5.80 -1.88 15.36
CA ALA A 652 -7.08 -1.79 14.69
C ALA A 652 -7.19 -0.48 13.91
N SER A 653 -8.20 -0.31 13.05
CA SER A 653 -8.64 1.01 12.63
C SER A 653 -9.79 1.52 13.49
N SER A 654 -10.62 0.61 14.01
CA SER A 654 -11.70 0.95 14.94
C SER A 654 -11.16 1.63 16.20
N GLY A 655 -11.65 2.83 16.45
CA GLY A 655 -11.28 3.61 17.63
C GLY A 655 -9.91 4.30 17.57
N GLU A 656 -9.21 4.21 16.43
CA GLU A 656 -8.01 5.00 16.08
C GLU A 656 -6.77 4.82 16.99
N PRO A 657 -6.26 3.60 17.25
CA PRO A 657 -4.96 3.40 17.90
C PRO A 657 -3.80 3.95 17.06
N ILE A 658 -2.62 4.15 17.67
CA ILE A 658 -1.41 4.58 16.93
C ILE A 658 -0.93 3.47 15.99
N PHE A 659 -0.85 2.24 16.49
CA PHE A 659 -0.53 1.06 15.68
C PHE A 659 -1.74 0.68 14.80
N LEU A 660 -1.79 1.28 13.61
CA LEU A 660 -2.89 1.11 12.67
C LEU A 660 -2.77 -0.19 11.87
N THR A 661 -3.81 -1.01 11.96
CA THR A 661 -4.05 -2.20 11.13
C THR A 661 -5.53 -2.25 10.79
N SER A 662 -5.87 -2.36 9.51
CA SER A 662 -7.25 -2.28 9.05
C SER A 662 -8.06 -3.49 9.52
N ASP A 663 -9.30 -3.23 9.89
CA ASP A 663 -10.30 -4.20 10.34
C ASP A 663 -11.62 -4.03 9.55
N TRP A 664 -11.52 -3.68 8.26
CA TRP A 664 -12.67 -3.30 7.43
C TRP A 664 -13.37 -4.49 6.78
N ASP A 665 -12.59 -5.45 6.28
CA ASP A 665 -13.08 -6.60 5.53
C ASP A 665 -13.22 -7.80 6.45
N TYR A 666 -14.33 -8.54 6.34
CA TYR A 666 -14.54 -9.79 7.07
C TYR A 666 -14.62 -10.95 6.08
N VAL A 667 -13.63 -11.83 6.11
CA VAL A 667 -13.42 -12.93 5.17
C VAL A 667 -13.11 -14.21 5.95
N ASP A 668 -13.84 -15.28 5.65
CA ASP A 668 -13.63 -16.62 6.22
C ASP A 668 -13.52 -16.65 7.76
N GLY A 669 -14.39 -15.89 8.44
CA GLY A 669 -14.44 -15.85 9.90
C GLY A 669 -13.45 -14.87 10.55
N LYS A 670 -12.68 -14.13 9.75
CA LYS A 670 -11.61 -13.23 10.22
C LYS A 670 -11.68 -11.84 9.58
N TRP A 671 -11.06 -10.87 10.22
CA TRP A 671 -10.72 -9.54 9.73
C TRP A 671 -9.25 -9.51 9.29
N PRO A 672 -8.94 -9.79 8.02
CA PRO A 672 -7.59 -9.62 7.52
C PRO A 672 -7.18 -8.15 7.47
N ALA A 673 -6.01 -7.83 8.01
CA ALA A 673 -5.36 -6.54 7.83
C ALA A 673 -4.82 -6.44 6.40
N THR A 674 -5.36 -5.50 5.63
CA THR A 674 -5.01 -5.19 4.23
C THR A 674 -4.47 -3.78 4.07
N HIS A 675 -4.52 -2.96 5.11
CA HIS A 675 -4.00 -1.60 5.16
C HIS A 675 -3.46 -1.27 6.56
N GLY A 676 -2.47 -0.40 6.64
CA GLY A 676 -1.93 0.10 7.91
C GLY A 676 -0.44 0.28 7.84
N TYR A 677 0.26 -0.21 8.87
CA TYR A 677 1.71 -0.14 8.98
C TYR A 677 2.43 -0.58 7.69
N GLY A 678 3.19 0.34 7.06
CA GLY A 678 3.85 0.09 5.77
C GLY A 678 5.37 0.20 5.83
N PHE A 679 5.83 1.32 6.34
CA PHE A 679 7.23 1.59 6.67
C PHE A 679 7.22 2.33 8.01
N ALA A 680 8.24 2.11 8.82
CA ALA A 680 8.53 3.03 9.90
C ALA A 680 10.01 3.26 10.06
N MET A 681 10.33 4.46 10.54
CA MET A 681 11.67 4.89 10.87
C MET A 681 11.65 5.79 12.10
N VAL A 682 12.62 5.60 12.98
CA VAL A 682 12.94 6.53 14.06
C VAL A 682 14.40 6.94 13.90
N VAL A 683 14.66 8.24 13.82
CA VAL A 683 16.01 8.80 13.63
C VAL A 683 16.32 9.80 14.73
N ALA A 684 17.46 9.65 15.40
CA ALA A 684 18.01 10.64 16.32
C ALA A 684 19.18 11.37 15.66
N PHE A 685 19.16 12.70 15.69
CA PHE A 685 20.16 13.56 15.02
C PHE A 685 21.25 14.03 15.99
N GLY A 686 22.17 13.12 16.31
CA GLY A 686 23.41 13.42 17.03
C GLY A 686 24.52 13.93 16.09
N GLU A 687 25.79 13.76 16.49
CA GLU A 687 26.96 14.01 15.63
C GLU A 687 26.91 13.18 14.33
N THR A 688 26.28 12.00 14.40
CA THR A 688 25.86 11.21 13.25
C THR A 688 24.43 10.75 13.51
N PRO A 689 23.56 10.73 12.49
CA PRO A 689 22.23 10.17 12.63
C PRO A 689 22.28 8.69 12.99
N GLU A 690 21.50 8.31 14.01
CA GLU A 690 21.23 6.91 14.36
C GLU A 690 19.77 6.61 14.03
N ALA A 691 19.55 5.60 13.19
CA ALA A 691 18.22 5.26 12.70
C ALA A 691 17.91 3.77 12.87
N VAL A 692 16.64 3.49 13.13
CA VAL A 692 16.08 2.14 13.03
C VAL A 692 14.88 2.15 12.10
N THR A 693 14.64 1.04 11.40
CA THR A 693 13.57 0.88 10.43
C THR A 693 12.81 -0.43 10.58
N MET A 694 11.62 -0.47 10.01
CA MET A 694 10.82 -1.69 9.86
C MET A 694 9.94 -1.59 8.61
N VAL A 695 9.99 -2.61 7.76
CA VAL A 695 9.11 -2.80 6.60
C VAL A 695 8.44 -4.17 6.77
N PRO A 696 7.13 -4.28 7.08
CA PRO A 696 6.50 -5.55 7.49
C PRO A 696 6.68 -6.69 6.48
N PHE A 697 6.85 -6.35 5.21
CA PHE A 697 6.89 -7.30 4.11
C PHE A 697 8.28 -7.53 3.52
N GLY A 698 9.32 -7.09 4.23
CA GLY A 698 10.70 -7.27 3.81
C GLY A 698 11.07 -6.45 2.57
N ALA A 699 12.25 -6.71 2.03
CA ALA A 699 12.82 -5.95 0.91
C ALA A 699 12.48 -6.54 -0.47
N SER A 700 11.74 -7.66 -0.57
CA SER A 700 11.48 -8.34 -1.84
C SER A 700 10.06 -8.89 -1.93
N GLU A 701 9.44 -8.77 -3.11
CA GLU A 701 8.13 -9.35 -3.40
C GLU A 701 8.22 -10.75 -4.00
N ASN A 702 9.43 -11.25 -4.26
CA ASN A 702 9.64 -12.61 -4.73
C ASN A 702 9.44 -13.61 -3.58
N PRO A 703 8.43 -14.51 -3.62
CA PRO A 703 8.19 -15.47 -2.55
C PRO A 703 9.34 -16.45 -2.27
N ARG A 704 10.31 -16.56 -3.20
CA ARG A 704 11.53 -17.37 -3.03
C ARG A 704 12.69 -16.59 -2.42
N SER A 705 12.56 -15.27 -2.25
CA SER A 705 13.58 -14.45 -1.61
C SER A 705 13.59 -14.71 -0.10
N PRO A 706 14.76 -14.79 0.55
CA PRO A 706 14.82 -14.79 2.02
C PRO A 706 14.25 -13.51 2.62
N HIS A 707 14.18 -12.42 1.84
CA HIS A 707 13.69 -11.11 2.26
C HIS A 707 12.21 -10.86 1.91
N TYR A 708 11.42 -11.92 1.74
CA TYR A 708 9.99 -11.84 1.43
C TYR A 708 9.09 -11.58 2.65
N ALA A 709 9.51 -12.09 3.81
CA ALA A 709 8.73 -12.02 5.05
C ALA A 709 9.60 -12.00 6.32
N ASP A 710 10.91 -11.81 6.19
CA ASP A 710 11.88 -11.81 7.29
C ASP A 710 11.64 -10.69 8.32
N GLN A 711 11.06 -9.58 7.88
CA GLN A 711 10.71 -8.45 8.76
C GLN A 711 9.29 -8.52 9.33
N LEU A 712 8.45 -9.47 8.89
CA LEU A 712 7.13 -9.69 9.48
C LEU A 712 7.28 -10.12 10.95
N ASP A 713 8.27 -10.96 11.24
CA ASP A 713 8.61 -11.38 12.60
C ASP A 713 9.03 -10.19 13.47
N LEU A 714 9.84 -9.27 12.93
CA LEU A 714 10.22 -8.06 13.65
C LEU A 714 8.98 -7.24 14.03
N MET A 715 8.03 -7.07 13.10
CA MET A 715 6.81 -6.34 13.41
C MET A 715 5.98 -7.02 14.51
N LEU A 716 5.75 -8.33 14.40
CA LEU A 716 4.98 -9.10 15.38
C LEU A 716 5.64 -9.12 16.76
N GLU A 717 6.97 -9.13 16.80
CA GLU A 717 7.79 -9.05 18.02
C GLU A 717 8.00 -7.62 18.53
N ARG A 718 7.45 -6.60 17.84
CA ARG A 718 7.60 -5.16 18.16
C ARG A 718 9.05 -4.68 18.17
N ARG A 719 9.84 -5.15 17.21
CA ARG A 719 11.26 -4.87 17.04
C ARG A 719 11.52 -4.08 15.75
N PHE A 720 12.58 -3.29 15.79
CA PHE A 720 13.13 -2.61 14.62
C PHE A 720 14.50 -3.19 14.27
N LYS A 721 14.92 -3.01 13.01
CA LYS A 721 16.29 -3.25 12.58
C LYS A 721 17.08 -1.95 12.55
N PHE A 722 18.38 -2.01 12.85
CA PHE A 722 19.27 -0.86 12.74
C PHE A 722 19.58 -0.54 11.27
N THR A 723 19.52 0.73 10.90
CA THR A 723 19.84 1.19 9.54
C THR A 723 21.34 1.44 9.42
N ARG A 724 22.01 0.70 8.52
CA ARG A 724 23.42 0.98 8.19
C ARG A 724 23.49 2.16 7.24
N PHE A 725 24.14 3.24 7.68
CA PHE A 725 24.17 4.50 6.92
C PHE A 725 25.58 4.89 6.48
N ARG A 726 26.57 4.85 7.39
CA ARG A 726 27.94 5.23 7.04
C ARG A 726 28.53 4.25 6.01
N ARG A 727 29.26 4.78 5.01
CA ARG A 727 29.89 3.99 3.94
C ARG A 727 30.68 2.79 4.46
N GLU A 728 31.51 3.01 5.49
CA GLU A 728 32.33 1.94 6.04
C GLU A 728 31.51 0.86 6.74
N GLU A 729 30.42 1.24 7.42
CA GLU A 729 29.50 0.30 8.08
C GLU A 729 28.74 -0.52 7.04
N VAL A 730 28.23 0.14 5.98
CA VAL A 730 27.58 -0.54 4.86
C VAL A 730 28.53 -1.55 4.20
N GLN A 731 29.74 -1.14 3.81
CA GLN A 731 30.72 -2.02 3.17
C GLN A 731 31.15 -3.19 4.06
N ARG A 732 31.22 -2.99 5.38
CA ARG A 732 31.65 -4.01 6.35
C ARG A 732 30.53 -5.00 6.70
N HIS A 733 29.27 -4.55 6.65
CA HIS A 733 28.09 -5.36 7.00
C HIS A 733 27.30 -5.83 5.78
N ALA A 734 27.72 -5.47 4.57
CA ALA A 734 27.14 -5.96 3.31
C ALA A 734 27.16 -7.49 3.27
N ALA A 735 25.98 -8.08 3.11
CA ALA A 735 25.82 -9.51 2.82
C ALA A 735 26.24 -9.83 1.37
N SER A 736 26.08 -8.86 0.47
CA SER A 736 26.56 -8.92 -0.90
C SER A 736 26.81 -7.52 -1.48
N ALA A 737 27.64 -7.45 -2.52
CA ALA A 737 27.90 -6.27 -3.33
C ALA A 737 27.82 -6.65 -4.82
N TYR A 738 27.30 -5.77 -5.68
CA TYR A 738 27.15 -6.01 -7.11
C TYR A 738 27.63 -4.81 -7.94
N GLY A 739 28.46 -5.05 -8.96
CA GLY A 739 29.11 -4.00 -9.76
C GLY A 739 30.45 -4.44 -10.38
N GLN A 740 31.18 -3.51 -11.01
CA GLN A 740 32.52 -3.75 -11.59
C GLN A 740 33.68 -3.26 -10.70
N VAL A 741 33.41 -2.31 -9.80
CA VAL A 741 34.38 -1.78 -8.84
C VAL A 741 33.80 -1.94 -7.44
N LEU A 742 34.26 -2.97 -6.71
CA LEU A 742 33.62 -3.38 -5.46
C LEU A 742 34.54 -3.10 -4.27
N HIS A 743 34.08 -2.27 -3.34
CA HIS A 743 34.79 -1.96 -2.10
C HIS A 743 34.26 -2.85 -0.97
N LEU A 744 35.05 -3.83 -0.56
CA LEU A 744 34.67 -4.81 0.45
C LEU A 744 35.48 -4.59 1.72
N ARG A 745 34.81 -4.37 2.85
CA ARG A 745 35.47 -4.23 4.15
C ARG A 745 35.26 -5.46 5.03
N THR A 746 36.27 -5.80 5.81
CA THR A 746 36.25 -7.00 6.65
C THR A 746 35.68 -6.74 8.04
N LYS A 747 34.94 -7.71 8.59
CA LYS A 747 34.65 -7.74 10.03
C LYS A 747 35.90 -8.19 10.79
N GLY A 748 36.20 -7.53 11.90
CA GLY A 748 37.35 -7.87 12.76
C GLY A 748 38.74 -7.45 12.26
N ALA A 749 38.83 -6.68 11.17
CA ALA A 749 40.05 -5.96 10.78
C ALA A 749 39.66 -4.69 10.02
N ASP A 750 40.48 -3.65 10.13
CA ASP A 750 40.37 -2.48 9.26
C ASP A 750 41.12 -2.76 7.95
N ALA A 751 40.49 -3.57 7.10
CA ALA A 751 40.98 -3.91 5.78
C ALA A 751 39.93 -3.57 4.72
N LEU A 752 40.39 -2.97 3.64
CA LEU A 752 39.63 -2.66 2.43
C LEU A 752 40.19 -3.47 1.26
N PHE A 753 39.31 -4.18 0.58
CA PHE A 753 39.60 -4.89 -0.65
C PHE A 753 38.83 -4.21 -1.78
N VAL A 754 39.53 -3.79 -2.84
CA VAL A 754 38.91 -3.19 -4.03
C VAL A 754 39.07 -4.15 -5.19
N LEU A 755 37.95 -4.70 -5.65
CA LEU A 755 37.93 -5.62 -6.79
C LEU A 755 37.56 -4.83 -8.05
N HIS A 756 38.43 -4.89 -9.06
CA HIS A 756 38.14 -4.39 -10.39
C HIS A 756 37.94 -5.56 -11.36
N THR A 757 36.73 -5.65 -11.93
CA THR A 757 36.35 -6.71 -12.86
C THR A 757 35.93 -6.14 -14.23
N PRO A 758 36.17 -6.85 -15.34
CA PRO A 758 35.79 -6.39 -16.67
C PRO A 758 34.27 -6.41 -16.91
N GLU A 759 33.54 -7.21 -16.12
CA GLU A 759 32.09 -7.42 -16.17
C GLU A 759 31.54 -7.36 -14.74
N PRO A 760 30.27 -6.96 -14.53
CA PRO A 760 29.71 -6.86 -13.19
C PRO A 760 29.57 -8.23 -12.54
N VAL A 761 30.05 -8.35 -11.30
CA VAL A 761 29.99 -9.57 -10.48
C VAL A 761 29.25 -9.31 -9.18
N SER A 762 28.73 -10.36 -8.57
CA SER A 762 28.30 -10.36 -7.17
C SER A 762 29.49 -10.77 -6.31
N ALA A 763 29.79 -10.03 -5.26
CA ALA A 763 30.87 -10.34 -4.33
C ALA A 763 30.43 -10.20 -2.87
N ARG A 764 31.16 -10.86 -1.97
CA ARG A 764 31.00 -10.73 -0.52
C ARG A 764 32.33 -10.88 0.19
N MET A 765 32.44 -10.31 1.38
CA MET A 765 33.60 -10.48 2.25
C MET A 765 33.31 -11.52 3.34
N THR A 766 34.20 -12.49 3.51
CA THR A 766 34.16 -13.45 4.62
C THR A 766 35.40 -13.31 5.48
N SER A 767 35.26 -13.58 6.78
CA SER A 767 36.38 -13.54 7.72
C SER A 767 36.30 -14.69 8.73
N SER A 768 37.46 -15.15 9.19
CA SER A 768 37.60 -16.24 10.16
C SER A 768 38.68 -15.90 11.19
N ALA A 769 38.46 -16.36 12.42
CA ALA A 769 39.44 -16.33 13.49
C ALA A 769 40.47 -17.45 13.37
N GLU A 770 40.06 -18.58 12.81
CA GLU A 770 40.86 -19.78 12.66
C GLU A 770 41.57 -19.81 11.31
N ALA A 771 42.84 -20.22 11.35
CA ALA A 771 43.64 -20.37 10.15
C ALA A 771 43.15 -21.55 9.31
N PRO A 772 43.01 -21.42 7.98
CA PRO A 772 42.71 -22.56 7.11
C PRO A 772 43.74 -23.70 7.23
N GLN A 773 44.99 -23.37 7.56
CA GLN A 773 46.10 -24.29 7.84
C GLN A 773 47.10 -23.66 8.82
N PRO A 774 47.93 -24.46 9.53
CA PRO A 774 48.93 -23.95 10.47
C PRO A 774 49.87 -22.90 9.85
N LEU A 775 50.18 -21.85 10.63
CA LEU A 775 51.11 -20.79 10.22
C LEU A 775 52.55 -21.32 10.14
N PRO A 776 53.43 -20.69 9.34
CA PRO A 776 54.86 -20.98 9.35
C PRO A 776 55.45 -20.93 10.76
N PRO A 777 56.40 -21.81 11.13
CA PRO A 777 56.99 -21.83 12.47
C PRO A 777 57.57 -20.46 12.87
N GLY A 778 57.15 -19.94 14.02
CA GLY A 778 57.59 -18.64 14.55
C GLY A 778 56.84 -17.42 14.00
N ALA A 779 55.92 -17.61 13.05
CA ALA A 779 55.03 -16.55 12.59
C ALA A 779 53.77 -16.45 13.46
N ALA A 780 53.22 -15.24 13.57
CA ALA A 780 51.91 -14.97 14.13
C ALA A 780 51.08 -14.14 13.13
N THR A 781 49.75 -14.26 13.21
CA THR A 781 48.83 -13.36 12.50
C THR A 781 48.63 -12.07 13.28
N PHE A 782 48.44 -10.97 12.55
CA PHE A 782 48.17 -9.62 13.06
C PHE A 782 46.76 -9.14 12.67
N THR A 783 46.04 -9.92 11.85
CA THR A 783 44.63 -9.71 11.46
C THR A 783 43.83 -11.00 11.62
N VAL A 784 42.51 -10.92 11.40
CA VAL A 784 41.70 -12.09 11.06
C VAL A 784 42.10 -12.63 9.67
N TYR A 785 41.66 -13.84 9.34
CA TYR A 785 41.80 -14.41 8.00
C TYR A 785 40.65 -13.88 7.13
N MET A 786 40.97 -13.31 5.99
CA MET A 786 40.03 -12.52 5.16
C MET A 786 39.94 -13.15 3.78
N LYS A 787 38.74 -13.31 3.23
CA LYS A 787 38.55 -13.90 1.91
C LYS A 787 37.42 -13.18 1.16
N PRO A 788 37.74 -12.41 0.10
CA PRO A 788 36.74 -11.96 -0.86
C PRO A 788 36.29 -13.15 -1.71
N GLU A 789 34.97 -13.29 -1.89
CA GLU A 789 34.35 -14.29 -2.75
C GLU A 789 33.49 -13.57 -3.78
N TYR A 790 33.47 -14.04 -5.02
CA TYR A 790 32.67 -13.42 -6.08
C TYR A 790 32.24 -14.41 -7.16
N GLU A 791 31.13 -14.10 -7.84
CA GLU A 791 30.55 -14.86 -8.94
C GLU A 791 29.83 -13.95 -9.95
N PRO A 792 29.85 -14.26 -11.26
CA PRO A 792 30.59 -15.36 -11.88
C PRO A 792 32.11 -15.11 -11.86
N GLN A 793 32.88 -16.17 -12.01
CA GLN A 793 34.32 -16.07 -12.17
C GLN A 793 34.63 -15.42 -13.53
N VAL A 794 35.51 -14.41 -13.52
CA VAL A 794 35.89 -13.62 -14.70
C VAL A 794 37.31 -13.93 -15.16
N ALA A 795 37.61 -13.64 -16.42
CA ALA A 795 38.91 -13.93 -17.01
C ALA A 795 40.06 -13.08 -16.43
N PHE A 796 39.76 -11.90 -15.89
CA PHE A 796 40.72 -10.97 -15.33
C PHE A 796 40.15 -10.32 -14.08
N LEU A 797 40.97 -10.24 -13.03
CA LEU A 797 40.69 -9.54 -11.78
C LEU A 797 41.92 -8.71 -11.44
N ASP A 798 41.70 -7.46 -11.04
CA ASP A 798 42.71 -6.64 -10.37
C ASP A 798 42.21 -6.37 -8.94
N LEU A 799 42.97 -6.85 -7.95
CA LEU A 799 42.61 -6.79 -6.54
C LEU A 799 43.60 -5.91 -5.80
N GLU A 800 43.11 -4.77 -5.31
CA GLU A 800 43.85 -3.90 -4.40
C GLU A 800 43.46 -4.22 -2.95
N ILE A 801 44.45 -4.29 -2.07
CA ILE A 801 44.27 -4.63 -0.66
C ILE A 801 44.95 -3.54 0.18
N GLU A 802 44.20 -2.88 1.04
CA GLU A 802 44.71 -1.93 2.03
C GLU A 802 44.35 -2.41 3.43
N ILE A 803 45.34 -2.56 4.31
CA ILE A 803 45.16 -3.07 5.67
C ILE A 803 45.83 -2.12 6.65
N PHE A 804 45.03 -1.55 7.56
CA PHE A 804 45.55 -0.81 8.70
C PHE A 804 45.84 -1.77 9.87
N VAL A 805 47.06 -1.70 10.40
CA VAL A 805 47.48 -2.47 11.58
C VAL A 805 47.61 -1.50 12.76
N PRO A 806 46.69 -1.57 13.75
CA PRO A 806 46.71 -0.65 14.88
C PRO A 806 48.00 -0.79 15.71
N GLU A 807 48.46 0.32 16.31
CA GLU A 807 49.66 0.33 17.16
C GLU A 807 49.56 -0.63 18.38
N VAL A 808 48.34 -0.89 18.85
CA VAL A 808 48.08 -1.87 19.92
C VAL A 808 48.43 -3.30 19.49
N VAL A 809 48.42 -3.59 18.19
CA VAL A 809 48.76 -4.92 17.63
C VAL A 809 50.26 -5.02 17.32
N CYS A 810 50.85 -3.99 16.71
CA CYS A 810 52.27 -3.93 16.32
C CYS A 810 52.86 -2.53 16.50
N ALA A 811 54.15 -2.41 16.89
CA ALA A 811 54.80 -1.11 16.93
C ALA A 811 54.97 -0.51 15.51
N PRO A 812 54.82 0.81 15.31
CA PRO A 812 55.09 1.44 14.02
C PRO A 812 56.49 1.11 13.47
N GLU A 813 57.50 1.05 14.32
CA GLU A 813 58.87 0.69 13.96
C GLU A 813 59.03 -0.77 13.50
N ASP A 814 58.14 -1.67 13.95
CA ASP A 814 58.15 -3.10 13.63
C ASP A 814 57.25 -3.45 12.44
N LEU A 815 56.45 -2.50 11.92
CA LEU A 815 55.56 -2.73 10.77
C LEU A 815 56.31 -3.23 9.52
N SER A 816 57.57 -2.81 9.34
CA SER A 816 58.43 -3.28 8.24
C SER A 816 58.74 -4.79 8.28
N LEU A 817 58.44 -5.46 9.41
CA LEU A 817 58.60 -6.91 9.59
C LEU A 817 57.32 -7.69 9.27
N LEU A 818 56.22 -6.99 8.99
CA LEU A 818 54.94 -7.57 8.61
C LEU A 818 54.79 -7.57 7.09
N ALA A 819 54.02 -8.54 6.58
CA ALA A 819 53.66 -8.59 5.18
C ALA A 819 52.25 -9.17 4.99
N VAL A 820 51.56 -8.72 3.96
CA VAL A 820 50.30 -9.33 3.53
C VAL A 820 50.62 -10.68 2.89
N HIS A 821 50.08 -11.76 3.44
CA HIS A 821 50.25 -13.11 2.93
C HIS A 821 48.94 -13.63 2.36
N ALA A 822 49.05 -14.46 1.32
CA ALA A 822 47.96 -15.23 0.76
C ALA A 822 48.21 -16.74 1.01
N TRP A 823 47.14 -17.48 1.24
CA TRP A 823 47.19 -18.94 1.37
C TRP A 823 46.84 -19.63 0.05
N GLU A 824 47.69 -20.55 -0.38
CA GLU A 824 47.49 -21.41 -1.55
C GLU A 824 47.48 -22.89 -1.16
N GLN A 825 46.60 -23.69 -1.78
CA GLN A 825 46.49 -25.12 -1.47
C GLN A 825 47.79 -25.90 -1.71
N THR A 826 48.57 -25.54 -2.72
CA THR A 826 49.79 -26.27 -3.13
C THR A 826 51.06 -25.72 -2.48
N GLY A 827 51.04 -24.47 -2.01
CA GLY A 827 52.22 -23.74 -1.51
C GLY A 827 52.17 -23.29 -0.04
N GLY A 828 51.00 -23.35 0.60
CA GLY A 828 50.79 -22.83 1.95
C GLY A 828 50.73 -21.30 1.98
N TRP A 829 51.16 -20.70 3.11
CA TRP A 829 51.19 -19.25 3.28
C TRP A 829 52.42 -18.63 2.62
N ALA A 830 52.23 -17.67 1.73
CA ALA A 830 53.30 -16.92 1.07
C ALA A 830 53.01 -15.40 1.06
N PRO A 831 54.02 -14.53 1.21
CA PRO A 831 53.83 -13.08 1.11
C PRO A 831 53.49 -12.68 -0.33
N LEU A 832 52.61 -11.69 -0.50
CA LEU A 832 52.29 -11.16 -1.83
C LEU A 832 53.51 -10.47 -2.45
N PRO A 833 53.78 -10.69 -3.75
CA PRO A 833 54.98 -10.17 -4.39
C PRO A 833 54.97 -8.65 -4.58
N LEU A 834 53.78 -8.07 -4.77
CA LEU A 834 53.59 -6.63 -4.94
C LEU A 834 52.89 -6.07 -3.69
N GLN A 835 53.68 -5.49 -2.78
CA GLN A 835 53.19 -4.86 -1.56
C GLN A 835 54.10 -3.71 -1.11
N GLU A 836 53.51 -2.73 -0.43
CA GLU A 836 54.15 -1.55 0.12
C GLU A 836 53.74 -1.35 1.58
N THR A 837 54.64 -0.81 2.40
CA THR A 837 54.37 -0.49 3.81
C THR A 837 54.51 1.01 4.02
N HIS A 838 53.40 1.65 4.40
CA HIS A 838 53.35 3.06 4.75
C HIS A 838 53.50 3.21 6.27
N LEU A 839 54.76 3.25 6.73
CA LEU A 839 55.11 3.23 8.16
C LEU A 839 54.45 4.38 8.96
N ASP A 840 54.35 5.57 8.37
CA ASP A 840 53.77 6.75 9.02
C ASP A 840 52.24 6.65 9.20
N GLU A 841 51.58 5.82 8.41
CA GLU A 841 50.11 5.66 8.39
C GLU A 841 49.66 4.36 9.04
N GLY A 842 50.57 3.42 9.33
CA GLY A 842 50.21 2.10 9.84
C GLY A 842 49.58 1.17 8.80
N ILE A 843 49.75 1.48 7.51
CA ILE A 843 49.04 0.84 6.41
C ILE A 843 49.96 -0.09 5.61
N LEU A 844 49.49 -1.30 5.32
CA LEU A 844 50.06 -2.20 4.33
C LEU A 844 49.17 -2.20 3.08
N ARG A 845 49.76 -1.91 1.93
CA ARG A 845 49.11 -2.03 0.62
C ARG A 845 49.64 -3.24 -0.11
N ALA A 846 48.78 -4.01 -0.75
CA ALA A 846 49.17 -5.14 -1.56
C ALA A 846 48.25 -5.30 -2.76
N TYR A 847 48.73 -6.02 -3.77
CA TYR A 847 48.02 -6.25 -5.01
C TYR A 847 48.03 -7.75 -5.36
N ASP A 848 46.93 -8.21 -5.94
CA ASP A 848 46.78 -9.60 -6.37
C ASP A 848 45.92 -9.68 -7.65
N ASP A 849 45.97 -10.81 -8.34
CA ASP A 849 45.25 -11.08 -9.60
C ASP A 849 44.19 -12.19 -9.47
N ALA A 850 44.03 -12.75 -8.27
CA ALA A 850 43.00 -13.72 -7.93
C ALA A 850 42.60 -13.55 -6.46
N THR A 851 41.40 -14.02 -6.09
CA THR A 851 40.97 -14.02 -4.69
C THR A 851 41.47 -15.26 -3.95
N ARG A 852 42.13 -15.05 -2.80
CA ARG A 852 42.64 -16.08 -1.91
C ARG A 852 42.21 -15.81 -0.46
N THR A 853 42.68 -16.62 0.48
CA THR A 853 42.59 -16.26 1.92
C THR A 853 43.82 -15.44 2.30
N TYR A 854 43.61 -14.25 2.83
CA TYR A 854 44.64 -13.29 3.19
C TYR A 854 44.77 -13.11 4.70
N ALA A 855 45.99 -12.80 5.16
CA ALA A 855 46.25 -12.36 6.53
C ALA A 855 47.56 -11.56 6.58
N VAL A 856 47.68 -10.63 7.52
CA VAL A 856 48.97 -10.00 7.83
C VAL A 856 49.75 -10.92 8.76
N LEU A 857 50.88 -11.44 8.29
CA LEU A 857 51.76 -12.31 9.07
C LEU A 857 53.11 -11.64 9.32
N GLY A 858 53.71 -11.96 10.47
CA GLY A 858 55.05 -11.52 10.83
C GLY A 858 55.61 -12.31 12.01
N PRO A 859 56.82 -12.00 12.49
CA PRO A 859 57.43 -12.68 13.63
C PRO A 859 56.56 -12.58 14.88
N ALA A 860 56.32 -13.69 15.57
CA ALA A 860 55.52 -13.69 16.80
C ALA A 860 56.11 -12.78 17.90
N THR A 861 57.41 -12.49 17.83
CA THR A 861 58.14 -11.63 18.79
C THR A 861 57.75 -10.15 18.74
N VAL A 862 57.18 -9.66 17.62
CA VAL A 862 56.84 -8.24 17.46
C VAL A 862 55.34 -7.95 17.64
N ARG A 863 54.54 -9.00 17.87
CA ARG A 863 53.13 -8.85 18.21
C ARG A 863 53.00 -8.36 19.65
N LYS A 864 52.43 -7.16 19.83
CA LYS A 864 52.22 -6.55 21.16
C LYS A 864 50.98 -7.10 21.87
N SER A 865 49.93 -7.38 21.13
CA SER A 865 48.63 -7.77 21.71
C SER A 865 48.54 -9.27 22.01
N THR A 866 48.17 -9.60 23.26
CA THR A 866 47.74 -10.95 23.67
C THR A 866 46.27 -11.24 23.33
N VAL A 867 45.53 -10.24 22.84
CA VAL A 867 44.13 -10.38 22.43
C VAL A 867 44.08 -11.26 21.19
N ALA A 868 43.26 -12.31 21.23
CA ALA A 868 43.13 -13.25 20.13
C ALA A 868 42.45 -12.56 18.94
N PRO A 869 42.73 -12.96 17.69
CA PRO A 869 42.07 -12.36 16.52
C PRO A 869 40.53 -12.48 16.57
N GLU A 870 40.04 -13.50 17.28
CA GLU A 870 38.61 -13.82 17.48
C GLU A 870 37.85 -12.72 18.24
N THR A 871 38.51 -12.07 19.19
CA THR A 871 37.96 -10.92 19.92
C THR A 871 37.75 -9.68 19.04
N PHE A 872 38.38 -9.62 17.84
CA PHE A 872 38.06 -8.58 16.86
C PHE A 872 36.76 -8.89 16.09
N LEU A 873 36.38 -10.16 15.93
CA LEU A 873 35.13 -10.54 15.26
C LEU A 873 33.88 -10.26 16.11
N THR A 874 34.03 -10.24 17.44
CA THR A 874 32.99 -9.91 18.41
C THR A 874 32.96 -8.43 18.80
N GLY A 875 33.78 -7.59 18.15
CA GLY A 875 33.85 -6.15 18.37
C GLY A 875 34.89 -5.73 19.42
N ILE A 876 35.84 -4.87 19.01
CA ILE A 876 36.30 -3.80 19.90
C ILE A 876 35.02 -3.05 20.26
N ALA A 877 34.65 -3.04 21.54
CA ALA A 877 33.44 -2.43 22.06
C ALA A 877 32.97 -1.25 21.20
N GLU A 878 31.96 -1.52 20.37
CA GLU A 878 30.97 -0.50 20.03
C GLU A 878 30.59 0.16 21.35
N ARG A 879 30.56 1.50 21.40
CA ARG A 879 30.14 2.22 22.60
C ARG A 879 28.87 1.55 23.15
N PRO A 880 28.70 1.43 24.47
CA PRO A 880 27.61 0.66 25.05
C PRO A 880 26.26 1.31 24.71
N THR A 881 25.61 0.83 23.65
CA THR A 881 24.18 1.04 23.37
C THR A 881 23.45 -0.25 23.01
N ASP A 882 24.13 -1.40 22.98
CA ASP A 882 23.48 -2.71 23.09
C ASP A 882 23.03 -2.90 24.54
N LEU A 883 21.91 -2.27 24.90
CA LEU A 883 21.13 -2.72 26.05
C LEU A 883 20.56 -4.08 25.67
N GLU A 884 21.06 -5.13 26.30
CA GLU A 884 20.45 -6.46 26.29
C GLU A 884 18.93 -6.30 26.52
N PRO A 885 18.07 -7.03 25.78
CA PRO A 885 16.66 -7.10 26.10
C PRO A 885 16.52 -7.57 27.55
N PRO A 886 15.56 -7.03 28.33
CA PRO A 886 15.37 -7.47 29.71
C PRO A 886 15.17 -8.99 29.71
N THR A 887 16.04 -9.68 30.44
CA THR A 887 15.98 -11.11 30.68
C THR A 887 14.81 -11.44 31.59
N ASP A 888 13.58 -11.36 31.08
CA ASP A 888 12.41 -12.10 31.57
C ASP A 888 11.19 -11.93 30.62
N PRO A 889 10.90 -12.90 29.74
CA PRO A 889 9.69 -12.89 28.91
C PRO A 889 8.40 -13.24 29.68
N SER A 890 8.42 -13.35 31.01
CA SER A 890 7.26 -13.77 31.83
C SER A 890 6.69 -12.72 32.78
N SER A 891 7.18 -11.47 32.73
CA SER A 891 6.64 -10.38 33.54
C SER A 891 5.73 -9.48 32.70
N PRO A 892 4.40 -9.39 32.98
CA PRO A 892 3.50 -8.49 32.26
C PRO A 892 3.93 -7.03 32.48
N PRO A 893 3.83 -6.15 31.46
CA PRO A 893 4.04 -4.72 31.68
C PRO A 893 3.03 -4.25 32.72
N SER A 894 3.52 -3.71 33.84
CA SER A 894 2.68 -3.06 34.83
C SER A 894 1.90 -1.95 34.15
N ALA A 895 0.58 -2.10 34.13
CA ALA A 895 -0.35 -1.14 33.55
C ALA A 895 -0.05 0.29 34.08
N PRO A 896 0.01 1.32 33.21
CA PRO A 896 0.03 2.69 33.69
C PRO A 896 -1.32 2.96 34.37
N GLU A 897 -1.29 3.31 35.66
CA GLU A 897 -2.49 3.77 36.37
C GLU A 897 -3.11 4.96 35.62
N PRO A 898 -4.44 5.01 35.43
CA PRO A 898 -5.10 6.18 34.90
C PRO A 898 -5.03 7.31 35.92
N LEU A 899 -4.18 8.32 35.66
CA LEU A 899 -4.14 9.56 36.43
C LEU A 899 -5.40 10.41 36.15
N LEU A 900 -6.51 10.03 36.76
CA LEU A 900 -7.71 10.87 36.91
C LEU A 900 -7.55 11.74 38.16
N GLY A 901 -7.27 13.02 37.94
CA GLY A 901 -7.27 14.01 39.02
C GLY A 901 -8.66 14.61 39.25
N VAL A 902 -9.46 14.08 40.19
CA VAL A 902 -10.49 14.85 40.91
C VAL A 902 -10.60 14.38 42.37
N VAL A 903 -10.56 15.35 43.28
CA VAL A 903 -10.54 15.24 44.75
C VAL A 903 -11.85 14.69 45.35
N ALA A 904 -11.76 13.64 46.18
CA ALA A 904 -12.55 13.49 47.42
C ALA A 904 -12.05 12.30 48.27
N GLY A 905 -11.70 12.56 49.53
CA GLY A 905 -11.08 11.57 50.41
C GLY A 905 -12.01 10.53 51.03
N ARG A 906 -11.44 9.39 51.43
CA ARG A 906 -11.79 8.62 52.64
C ARG A 906 -10.77 7.51 52.92
N GLU A 907 -10.82 7.04 54.17
CA GLU A 907 -9.78 6.42 54.99
C GLU A 907 -9.31 5.02 54.56
N THR A 908 -8.04 4.75 54.88
CA THR A 908 -7.27 3.50 54.70
C THR A 908 -7.66 2.37 55.66
N ALA A 909 -7.65 1.12 55.18
CA ALA A 909 -7.50 -0.10 56.00
C ALA A 909 -6.71 -1.19 55.23
N PRO A 910 -5.95 -2.08 55.91
CA PRO A 910 -4.82 -2.80 55.30
C PRO A 910 -5.15 -4.19 54.71
N THR A 911 -4.43 -4.52 53.64
CA THR A 911 -4.43 -5.81 52.91
C THR A 911 -3.63 -6.89 53.66
N PRO A 912 -4.07 -8.17 53.69
CA PRO A 912 -3.27 -9.29 54.19
C PRO A 912 -2.39 -9.90 53.08
N GLN A 913 -1.15 -10.28 53.43
CA GLN A 913 -0.22 -11.01 52.57
C GLN A 913 -0.56 -12.51 52.45
N PRO A 914 -0.31 -13.17 51.31
CA PRO A 914 -0.21 -14.62 51.21
C PRO A 914 1.25 -15.12 51.20
N GLU A 915 1.48 -16.21 51.94
CA GLU A 915 2.73 -16.99 52.02
C GLU A 915 3.05 -17.76 50.72
N PRO A 916 4.34 -18.13 50.47
CA PRO A 916 4.75 -18.86 49.28
C PRO A 916 4.55 -20.38 49.41
N LEU A 917 4.07 -21.02 48.34
CA LEU A 917 4.00 -22.47 48.18
C LEU A 917 5.21 -22.96 47.36
N GLU A 918 6.07 -23.77 47.98
CA GLU A 918 7.12 -24.57 47.34
C GLU A 918 6.50 -25.77 46.61
N PHE A 919 7.03 -26.12 45.43
CA PHE A 919 6.93 -27.48 44.90
C PHE A 919 8.24 -27.95 44.27
N GLU A 920 8.62 -29.15 44.69
CA GLU A 920 9.87 -29.86 44.44
C GLU A 920 10.01 -30.36 43.00
N ALA A 921 11.28 -30.42 42.56
CA ALA A 921 11.73 -31.06 41.35
C ALA A 921 11.73 -32.58 41.50
N ASP A 922 11.30 -33.30 40.46
CA ASP A 922 11.67 -34.70 40.28
C ASP A 922 12.07 -34.97 38.83
N ALA A 923 13.30 -35.47 38.70
CA ALA A 923 13.95 -35.89 37.48
C ALA A 923 13.70 -37.37 37.22
N VAL A 924 13.40 -37.76 35.98
CA VAL A 924 13.63 -39.13 35.48
C VAL A 924 14.02 -39.08 34.00
N ALA A 925 15.29 -39.41 33.72
CA ALA A 925 15.76 -39.87 32.42
C ALA A 925 15.41 -41.35 32.21
N PRO A 926 15.39 -41.85 30.97
CA PRO A 926 16.50 -42.75 30.60
C PRO A 926 17.03 -42.59 29.16
N ASP A 927 18.31 -42.94 29.03
CA ASP A 927 19.14 -43.07 27.83
C ASP A 927 18.89 -44.36 27.01
N ILE A 928 19.57 -44.40 25.84
CA ILE A 928 20.10 -45.56 25.05
C ILE A 928 19.12 -46.09 23.95
N GLU A 929 19.42 -46.29 22.65
CA GLU A 929 20.66 -46.53 21.88
C GLU A 929 20.50 -46.21 20.37
N THR A 930 21.64 -46.05 19.71
CA THR A 930 21.96 -45.98 18.27
C THR A 930 21.43 -47.11 17.37
N ILE A 931 21.00 -46.79 16.13
CA ILE A 931 21.24 -47.63 14.93
C ILE A 931 21.53 -46.72 13.72
N ALA A 932 22.68 -46.95 13.10
CA ALA A 932 23.09 -46.42 11.81
C ALA A 932 22.51 -47.27 10.67
N GLU A 933 22.15 -46.65 9.54
CA GLU A 933 22.35 -47.24 8.19
C GLU A 933 22.09 -46.21 7.08
N LYS A 934 23.03 -46.13 6.13
CA LYS A 934 22.91 -45.48 4.82
C LYS A 934 22.03 -46.33 3.89
N PRO A 935 21.49 -45.72 2.82
CA PRO A 935 21.79 -46.22 1.47
C PRO A 935 22.09 -45.04 0.53
N ASP A 936 23.27 -44.95 -0.06
CA ASP A 936 23.75 -45.61 -1.29
C ASP A 936 22.97 -45.25 -2.55
N VAL A 937 23.75 -44.71 -3.47
CA VAL A 937 23.39 -44.04 -4.72
C VAL A 937 23.44 -45.08 -5.83
N SER A 938 22.42 -45.10 -6.69
CA SER A 938 22.55 -45.74 -8.00
C SER A 938 22.07 -44.75 -9.06
N GLU A 939 22.97 -44.46 -10.00
CA GLU A 939 22.70 -43.82 -11.29
C GLU A 939 21.66 -44.65 -12.07
N PRO A 940 20.98 -44.01 -13.05
CA PRO A 940 21.39 -44.36 -14.42
C PRO A 940 21.41 -43.20 -15.42
N GLU A 941 22.39 -43.33 -16.31
CA GLU A 941 22.35 -43.13 -17.77
C GLU A 941 22.23 -41.70 -18.35
N ALA A 942 23.38 -41.26 -18.85
CA ALA A 942 23.56 -40.17 -19.79
C ALA A 942 22.96 -40.50 -21.17
N GLU A 943 22.04 -39.67 -21.64
CA GLU A 943 21.71 -39.54 -23.06
C GLU A 943 22.30 -38.24 -23.60
N GLN A 944 23.20 -38.39 -24.58
CA GLN A 944 23.76 -37.30 -25.38
C GLN A 944 22.65 -36.65 -26.20
N VAL A 945 22.42 -35.35 -26.00
CA VAL A 945 21.72 -34.52 -26.99
C VAL A 945 22.71 -33.45 -27.47
N GLU A 946 23.09 -33.58 -28.73
CA GLU A 946 23.98 -32.66 -29.44
C GLU A 946 23.45 -31.22 -29.41
N ALA A 947 24.37 -30.29 -29.17
CA ALA A 947 24.16 -28.86 -29.29
C ALA A 947 23.79 -28.49 -30.73
N ALA A 948 22.50 -28.20 -30.98
CA ALA A 948 22.06 -27.55 -32.19
C ALA A 948 22.29 -26.03 -32.08
N VAL A 949 23.40 -25.56 -32.65
CA VAL A 949 23.68 -24.14 -32.88
C VAL A 949 22.64 -23.60 -33.87
N PHE A 950 21.73 -22.74 -33.40
CA PHE A 950 20.78 -22.05 -34.27
C PHE A 950 21.44 -20.83 -34.93
N SER A 951 21.78 -20.94 -36.21
CA SER A 951 22.27 -19.82 -37.02
C SER A 951 21.15 -18.83 -37.36
N SER A 952 21.50 -17.54 -37.38
CA SER A 952 20.64 -16.38 -37.66
C SER A 952 19.84 -16.41 -38.98
N GLU A 953 20.16 -17.31 -39.90
CA GLU A 953 19.45 -17.46 -41.19
C GLU A 953 18.10 -18.20 -41.09
N LYS A 954 17.89 -19.07 -40.10
CA LYS A 954 16.60 -19.79 -39.92
C LYS A 954 15.51 -18.98 -39.23
N LEU A 955 15.89 -17.97 -38.44
CA LEU A 955 14.96 -16.99 -37.84
C LEU A 955 14.35 -16.04 -38.89
N ARG A 956 15.06 -15.84 -40.00
CA ARG A 956 14.59 -15.00 -41.11
C ARG A 956 13.59 -15.72 -42.00
N THR A 957 13.75 -17.04 -42.20
CA THR A 957 12.79 -17.86 -42.96
C THR A 957 11.47 -18.06 -42.20
N TRP A 958 11.50 -18.12 -40.86
CA TRP A 958 10.27 -18.24 -40.06
C TRP A 958 9.40 -16.97 -40.08
N LYS A 959 10.01 -15.78 -40.14
CA LYS A 959 9.29 -14.52 -40.34
C LYS A 959 8.60 -14.41 -41.71
N GLU A 960 9.14 -15.05 -42.74
CA GLU A 960 8.63 -14.93 -44.11
C GLU A 960 7.61 -16.01 -44.50
N THR A 961 7.64 -17.22 -43.90
CA THR A 961 6.63 -18.27 -44.17
C THR A 961 5.53 -18.38 -43.10
N GLY A 962 5.74 -17.87 -41.89
CA GLY A 962 4.76 -17.97 -40.80
C GLY A 962 3.49 -17.13 -40.99
N GLN A 963 3.55 -16.05 -41.77
CA GLN A 963 2.38 -15.23 -42.09
C GLN A 963 1.48 -15.84 -43.19
N ALA A 964 2.00 -16.75 -44.01
CA ALA A 964 1.23 -17.40 -45.07
C ALA A 964 0.41 -18.61 -44.56
N GLU A 965 0.92 -19.38 -43.60
CA GLU A 965 0.19 -20.52 -43.02
C GLU A 965 -0.94 -20.10 -42.04
N LEU A 966 -0.91 -18.86 -41.53
CA LEU A 966 -1.97 -18.33 -40.67
C LEU A 966 -3.21 -17.87 -41.45
N GLN A 967 -3.07 -17.52 -42.73
CA GLN A 967 -4.23 -17.15 -43.57
C GLN A 967 -4.99 -18.36 -44.12
N GLU A 968 -4.38 -19.54 -44.24
CA GLU A 968 -5.08 -20.76 -44.70
C GLU A 968 -5.84 -21.50 -43.60
N ARG A 969 -5.51 -21.29 -42.31
CA ARG A 969 -6.20 -21.96 -41.18
C ARG A 969 -7.47 -21.25 -40.69
N ILE A 970 -7.80 -20.07 -41.21
CA ILE A 970 -9.05 -19.34 -40.89
C ILE A 970 -10.24 -19.84 -41.74
N ALA A 971 -10.02 -20.78 -42.68
CA ALA A 971 -11.04 -21.21 -43.64
C ALA A 971 -11.45 -22.69 -43.54
N SER A 972 -11.85 -23.19 -42.36
CA SER A 972 -12.79 -24.33 -42.26
C SER A 972 -13.21 -24.64 -40.82
N PRO A 973 -14.51 -24.75 -40.51
CA PRO A 973 -14.97 -25.34 -39.25
C PRO A 973 -15.21 -26.84 -39.45
N GLU A 974 -14.64 -27.70 -38.60
CA GLU A 974 -15.37 -28.76 -37.85
C GLU A 974 -14.46 -29.76 -37.10
N GLU A 975 -14.91 -30.06 -35.86
CA GLU A 975 -14.84 -31.30 -35.07
C GLU A 975 -13.61 -31.72 -34.21
N ARG A 976 -13.76 -31.49 -32.88
CA ARG A 976 -13.53 -32.35 -31.68
C ARG A 976 -12.10 -32.84 -31.34
N PRO A 977 -11.76 -33.29 -30.10
CA PRO A 977 -12.58 -33.63 -28.93
C PRO A 977 -12.16 -33.00 -27.58
N SER A 978 -13.04 -33.06 -26.57
CA SER A 978 -12.76 -32.72 -25.16
C SER A 978 -12.21 -33.92 -24.37
N PRO A 979 -11.29 -33.71 -23.42
CA PRO A 979 -11.16 -34.55 -22.22
C PRO A 979 -11.24 -33.68 -20.94
N GLU A 980 -12.29 -33.85 -20.14
CA GLU A 980 -12.28 -34.53 -18.82
C GLU A 980 -11.46 -33.81 -17.73
N ILE A 981 -12.21 -33.20 -16.81
CA ILE A 981 -11.77 -32.59 -15.55
C ILE A 981 -11.79 -33.69 -14.48
N LEU A 982 -10.71 -33.80 -13.70
CA LEU A 982 -10.66 -34.60 -12.48
C LEU A 982 -11.32 -33.81 -11.34
N GLU A 983 -12.39 -34.35 -10.77
CA GLU A 983 -12.98 -33.92 -9.50
C GLU A 983 -12.35 -34.70 -8.32
N GLU A 984 -12.11 -34.02 -7.20
CA GLU A 984 -12.15 -34.59 -5.85
C GLU A 984 -12.84 -33.60 -4.87
N PRO A 985 -13.46 -34.11 -3.77
CA PRO A 985 -14.78 -33.66 -3.33
C PRO A 985 -14.89 -33.16 -1.87
N ASP A 986 -16.08 -32.60 -1.57
CA ASP A 986 -16.77 -32.46 -0.27
C ASP A 986 -16.18 -31.60 0.87
N LEU A 987 -16.70 -30.37 0.99
CA LEU A 987 -16.97 -29.70 2.27
C LEU A 987 -18.36 -29.00 2.21
N PRO A 988 -19.38 -29.47 2.96
CA PRO A 988 -20.65 -28.77 3.09
C PRO A 988 -20.65 -27.80 4.28
N GLU A 989 -21.22 -26.61 4.04
CA GLU A 989 -21.67 -25.54 4.96
C GLU A 989 -20.93 -24.19 4.81
N LEU A 990 -21.41 -23.34 3.89
CA LEU A 990 -21.12 -21.90 3.93
C LEU A 990 -21.81 -21.24 5.11
N ARG A 991 -21.00 -20.73 6.04
CA ARG A 991 -21.38 -19.89 7.17
C ARG A 991 -20.60 -18.58 7.03
N THR A 992 -21.22 -17.55 6.46
CA THR A 992 -20.59 -16.22 6.41
C THR A 992 -21.56 -15.23 7.03
N LEU A 993 -21.17 -14.65 8.16
CA LEU A 993 -21.82 -13.48 8.75
C LEU A 993 -21.12 -12.23 8.23
N THR A 994 -21.74 -11.52 7.30
CA THR A 994 -21.23 -10.22 6.85
C THR A 994 -22.03 -9.11 7.52
N TRP A 995 -21.36 -8.08 8.02
CA TRP A 995 -21.95 -6.87 8.61
C TRP A 995 -21.72 -5.66 7.71
N GLY A 996 -22.75 -4.85 7.50
CA GLY A 996 -22.67 -3.70 6.62
C GLY A 996 -24.02 -3.28 6.03
N ASN A 997 -23.99 -2.27 5.16
CA ASN A 997 -25.18 -1.75 4.49
C ASN A 997 -25.34 -2.30 3.06
N SER A 998 -24.31 -2.98 2.54
CA SER A 998 -24.28 -3.55 1.21
C SER A 998 -23.44 -4.82 1.22
N PHE A 999 -23.93 -5.86 0.56
CA PHE A 999 -23.36 -7.20 0.54
C PHE A 999 -23.38 -7.73 -0.87
N ALA A 1000 -22.31 -8.43 -1.26
CA ALA A 1000 -22.30 -9.29 -2.44
C ALA A 1000 -21.95 -10.70 -1.98
N LEU A 1001 -22.92 -11.61 -2.07
CA LEU A 1001 -22.79 -12.99 -1.61
C LEU A 1001 -22.73 -13.92 -2.83
N ARG A 1002 -21.75 -14.83 -2.82
CA ARG A 1002 -21.59 -15.93 -3.77
C ARG A 1002 -21.45 -17.24 -3.00
N SER A 1003 -22.00 -18.33 -3.53
CA SER A 1003 -21.91 -19.67 -2.94
C SER A 1003 -21.54 -20.67 -4.04
N PRO A 1004 -20.57 -21.57 -3.83
CA PRO A 1004 -20.28 -22.65 -4.78
C PRO A 1004 -21.48 -23.57 -5.07
N ASP A 1005 -22.47 -23.67 -4.18
CA ASP A 1005 -23.70 -24.47 -4.37
C ASP A 1005 -24.80 -23.74 -5.18
N ILE A 1006 -24.56 -22.47 -5.53
CA ILE A 1006 -25.51 -21.59 -6.20
C ILE A 1006 -24.81 -20.95 -7.39
N ASP A 1007 -25.18 -21.36 -8.60
CA ASP A 1007 -24.75 -20.66 -9.81
C ASP A 1007 -25.48 -19.33 -9.92
N GLY A 1008 -24.94 -18.28 -9.28
CA GLY A 1008 -25.64 -17.02 -9.06
C GLY A 1008 -24.92 -16.04 -8.14
N THR A 1009 -25.37 -14.78 -8.14
CA THR A 1009 -24.87 -13.75 -7.21
C THR A 1009 -26.05 -13.05 -6.53
N LEU A 1010 -25.94 -12.83 -5.22
CA LEU A 1010 -26.90 -12.02 -4.47
C LEU A 1010 -26.24 -10.73 -4.04
N ARG A 1011 -26.78 -9.59 -4.47
CA ARG A 1011 -26.38 -8.29 -3.93
C ARG A 1011 -27.48 -7.75 -3.04
N ILE A 1012 -27.21 -7.64 -1.74
CA ILE A 1012 -28.19 -7.19 -0.75
C ILE A 1012 -27.75 -5.82 -0.27
N THR A 1013 -28.64 -4.85 -0.32
CA THR A 1013 -28.43 -3.53 0.25
C THR A 1013 -29.48 -3.26 1.31
N SER A 1014 -29.08 -2.69 2.44
CA SER A 1014 -29.98 -2.26 3.49
C SER A 1014 -29.65 -0.83 3.89
N LYS A 1015 -30.67 -0.10 4.35
CA LYS A 1015 -30.50 1.24 4.90
C LYS A 1015 -29.89 1.23 6.32
N LYS A 1016 -29.72 0.05 6.91
CA LYS A 1016 -29.15 -0.16 8.24
C LYS A 1016 -28.15 -1.30 8.18
N ALA A 1017 -27.12 -1.25 9.00
CA ALA A 1017 -26.16 -2.33 9.05
C ALA A 1017 -26.85 -3.56 9.65
N VAL A 1018 -26.74 -4.68 8.97
CA VAL A 1018 -27.34 -5.93 9.41
C VAL A 1018 -26.36 -7.07 9.24
N GLY A 1019 -26.34 -7.99 10.19
CA GLY A 1019 -25.71 -9.27 9.99
C GLY A 1019 -26.55 -10.09 9.02
N LEU A 1020 -25.98 -10.50 7.89
CA LEU A 1020 -26.62 -11.41 6.96
C LEU A 1020 -25.92 -12.75 6.96
N ARG A 1021 -26.73 -13.82 6.92
CA ARG A 1021 -26.24 -15.19 6.73
C ARG A 1021 -26.98 -15.84 5.56
N LEU A 1022 -26.21 -16.37 4.61
CA LEU A 1022 -26.73 -17.13 3.49
C LEU A 1022 -26.80 -18.62 3.84
N VAL A 1023 -27.87 -19.30 3.44
CA VAL A 1023 -28.06 -20.74 3.62
C VAL A 1023 -28.68 -21.33 2.35
N ALA A 1024 -28.05 -22.34 1.75
CA ALA A 1024 -28.62 -23.11 0.65
C ALA A 1024 -29.37 -24.34 1.19
N LEU A 1025 -30.58 -24.63 0.71
CA LEU A 1025 -31.36 -25.82 1.09
C LEU A 1025 -31.69 -26.67 -0.14
N ALA A 1026 -31.50 -27.99 -0.01
CA ALA A 1026 -31.82 -28.96 -1.05
C ALA A 1026 -33.34 -29.23 -1.17
N GLU A 1027 -34.09 -29.08 -0.08
CA GLU A 1027 -35.54 -29.32 -0.05
C GLU A 1027 -36.33 -28.03 0.19
N ALA A 1028 -37.58 -28.02 -0.30
CA ALA A 1028 -38.46 -26.87 -0.18
C ALA A 1028 -38.84 -26.62 1.30
N PRO A 1029 -38.57 -25.43 1.86
CA PRO A 1029 -38.94 -25.12 3.25
C PRO A 1029 -40.46 -24.96 3.45
N ALA A 1030 -41.24 -24.90 2.37
CA ALA A 1030 -42.70 -24.90 2.37
C ALA A 1030 -43.26 -25.55 1.09
N PRO A 1031 -44.46 -26.17 1.11
CA PRO A 1031 -45.04 -26.84 -0.07
C PRO A 1031 -45.13 -25.93 -1.30
N LEU A 1032 -44.62 -26.40 -2.45
CA LEU A 1032 -44.68 -25.68 -3.72
C LEU A 1032 -46.11 -25.61 -4.29
N PRO A 1033 -46.46 -24.61 -5.12
CA PRO A 1033 -47.75 -24.56 -5.81
C PRO A 1033 -48.01 -25.80 -6.66
N ASN A 1034 -49.26 -26.26 -6.71
CA ASN A 1034 -49.67 -27.43 -7.47
C ASN A 1034 -49.27 -27.30 -8.95
N GLY A 1035 -48.54 -28.31 -9.46
CA GLY A 1035 -48.08 -28.36 -10.85
C GLY A 1035 -46.71 -27.73 -11.11
N LEU A 1036 -46.08 -27.09 -10.12
CA LEU A 1036 -44.73 -26.54 -10.24
C LEU A 1036 -43.66 -27.43 -9.58
N ALA A 1037 -42.42 -27.32 -10.06
CA ALA A 1037 -41.22 -27.87 -9.44
C ALA A 1037 -40.10 -26.82 -9.41
N ALA A 1038 -39.10 -27.05 -8.54
CA ALA A 1038 -37.92 -26.20 -8.43
C ALA A 1038 -36.85 -26.63 -9.43
N PHE A 1039 -36.21 -25.63 -10.06
CA PHE A 1039 -35.17 -25.79 -11.07
C PHE A 1039 -33.80 -25.30 -10.57
N THR A 1040 -33.74 -24.71 -9.37
CA THR A 1040 -32.52 -24.29 -8.65
C THR A 1040 -32.62 -24.67 -7.17
N THR A 1041 -31.49 -24.64 -6.45
CA THR A 1041 -31.44 -24.76 -4.98
C THR A 1041 -32.23 -23.63 -4.31
N PHE A 1042 -32.80 -23.89 -3.13
CA PHE A 1042 -33.50 -22.87 -2.36
C PHE A 1042 -32.47 -22.00 -1.63
N VAL A 1043 -32.48 -20.71 -1.95
CA VAL A 1043 -31.53 -19.76 -1.36
C VAL A 1043 -32.21 -19.01 -0.23
N VAL A 1044 -31.72 -19.18 1.00
CA VAL A 1044 -32.29 -18.58 2.22
C VAL A 1044 -31.34 -17.54 2.79
N ILE A 1045 -31.80 -16.29 2.89
CA ILE A 1045 -31.09 -15.22 3.58
C ILE A 1045 -31.70 -15.06 4.97
N ARG A 1046 -30.88 -15.21 6.02
CA ARG A 1046 -31.21 -14.88 7.41
C ARG A 1046 -30.65 -13.50 7.74
N CYS A 1047 -31.50 -12.64 8.29
CA CYS A 1047 -31.12 -11.28 8.72
C CYS A 1047 -31.12 -11.17 10.25
N SER A 1048 -30.06 -10.57 10.81
CA SER A 1048 -29.88 -10.34 12.25
C SER A 1048 -30.90 -9.34 12.82
N SER A 1049 -31.51 -8.53 11.96
CA SER A 1049 -32.52 -7.53 12.32
C SER A 1049 -33.89 -7.85 11.73
N LEU A 1050 -34.89 -7.98 12.61
CA LEU A 1050 -36.30 -8.12 12.24
C LEU A 1050 -36.94 -6.82 11.75
N LYS A 1051 -36.20 -5.70 11.66
CA LYS A 1051 -36.73 -4.38 11.28
C LYS A 1051 -36.09 -3.82 10.01
N ALA A 1052 -35.01 -4.43 9.51
CA ALA A 1052 -34.32 -3.95 8.34
C ALA A 1052 -35.11 -4.21 7.06
N LEU A 1053 -35.18 -3.20 6.20
CA LEU A 1053 -35.64 -3.33 4.83
C LEU A 1053 -34.44 -3.77 3.99
N LEU A 1054 -34.59 -4.90 3.30
CA LEU A 1054 -33.58 -5.40 2.38
C LEU A 1054 -34.00 -5.09 0.94
N HIS A 1055 -33.04 -4.62 0.17
CA HIS A 1055 -33.11 -4.47 -1.26
C HIS A 1055 -32.17 -5.50 -1.88
N THR A 1056 -32.75 -6.56 -2.44
CA THR A 1056 -31.98 -7.73 -2.88
C THR A 1056 -32.01 -7.80 -4.39
N GLN A 1057 -30.87 -7.55 -5.02
CA GLN A 1057 -30.63 -7.90 -6.40
C GLN A 1057 -30.22 -9.37 -6.45
N ILE A 1058 -30.97 -10.15 -7.22
CA ILE A 1058 -30.85 -11.60 -7.29
C ILE A 1058 -30.41 -11.93 -8.71
N ASP A 1059 -29.43 -12.80 -8.80
CA ASP A 1059 -29.01 -13.44 -10.03
C ASP A 1059 -28.89 -14.95 -9.75
N LEU A 1060 -29.73 -15.77 -10.39
CA LEU A 1060 -29.74 -17.23 -10.26
C LEU A 1060 -29.82 -17.89 -11.63
N ALA A 1061 -28.93 -18.83 -11.91
CA ALA A 1061 -28.90 -19.62 -13.12
C ALA A 1061 -29.51 -21.02 -12.88
N VAL A 1062 -30.25 -21.50 -13.88
CA VAL A 1062 -30.73 -22.89 -13.93
C VAL A 1062 -29.57 -23.77 -14.42
N PRO A 1063 -29.14 -24.78 -13.64
CA PRO A 1063 -28.02 -25.62 -14.05
C PRO A 1063 -28.29 -26.29 -15.41
N PRO A 1064 -27.27 -26.42 -16.28
CA PRO A 1064 -27.41 -27.08 -17.57
C PRO A 1064 -28.03 -28.49 -17.44
N GLY A 1065 -29.01 -28.80 -18.29
CA GLY A 1065 -29.66 -30.12 -18.33
C GLY A 1065 -30.84 -30.33 -17.37
N VAL A 1066 -31.16 -29.39 -16.48
CA VAL A 1066 -32.35 -29.46 -15.60
C VAL A 1066 -33.65 -29.14 -16.37
N CYS A 1067 -33.56 -28.25 -17.35
CA CYS A 1067 -34.64 -27.85 -18.24
C CYS A 1067 -34.12 -27.80 -19.68
N ALA A 1068 -34.94 -28.22 -20.65
CA ALA A 1068 -34.60 -28.03 -22.07
C ALA A 1068 -34.63 -26.54 -22.43
N GLU A 1069 -33.73 -26.07 -23.30
CA GLU A 1069 -33.61 -24.65 -23.67
C GLU A 1069 -34.94 -24.05 -24.16
N GLU A 1070 -35.71 -24.81 -24.95
CA GLU A 1070 -37.04 -24.43 -25.45
C GLU A 1070 -38.09 -24.19 -24.34
N HIS A 1071 -37.85 -24.68 -23.14
CA HIS A 1071 -38.73 -24.57 -21.98
C HIS A 1071 -38.25 -23.56 -20.93
N LEU A 1072 -37.05 -23.00 -21.06
CA LEU A 1072 -36.52 -21.97 -20.13
C LEU A 1072 -37.45 -20.75 -20.03
N SER A 1073 -38.10 -20.38 -21.14
CA SER A 1073 -39.10 -19.30 -21.19
C SER A 1073 -40.35 -19.53 -20.33
N LYS A 1074 -40.57 -20.76 -19.84
CA LYS A 1074 -41.70 -21.13 -18.96
C LYS A 1074 -41.33 -21.10 -17.47
N LEU A 1075 -40.06 -20.85 -17.14
CA LEU A 1075 -39.59 -20.75 -15.77
C LEU A 1075 -39.66 -19.30 -15.30
N ALA A 1076 -39.72 -19.12 -13.98
CA ALA A 1076 -39.69 -17.81 -13.35
C ALA A 1076 -39.02 -17.91 -11.98
N LEU A 1077 -38.41 -16.82 -11.54
CA LEU A 1077 -37.91 -16.64 -10.19
C LEU A 1077 -39.06 -16.36 -9.23
N TYR A 1078 -39.12 -17.14 -8.16
CA TYR A 1078 -40.11 -17.07 -7.10
C TYR A 1078 -39.47 -16.68 -5.77
N THR A 1079 -40.29 -16.07 -4.93
CA THR A 1079 -40.01 -15.90 -3.52
C THR A 1079 -41.14 -16.43 -2.66
N TYR A 1080 -40.83 -16.81 -1.42
CA TYR A 1080 -41.81 -17.22 -0.43
C TYR A 1080 -42.02 -16.13 0.62
N SER A 1081 -43.29 -15.78 0.87
CA SER A 1081 -43.66 -14.97 2.04
C SER A 1081 -44.79 -15.62 2.82
N VAL A 1082 -44.82 -15.42 4.14
CA VAL A 1082 -45.86 -15.98 5.03
C VAL A 1082 -47.27 -15.52 4.61
N ARG A 1083 -47.40 -14.34 3.98
CA ARG A 1083 -48.70 -13.78 3.58
C ARG A 1083 -49.18 -14.25 2.21
N ARG A 1084 -48.29 -14.41 1.25
CA ARG A 1084 -48.64 -14.72 -0.15
C ARG A 1084 -48.30 -16.15 -0.55
N GLY A 1085 -47.58 -16.89 0.29
CA GLY A 1085 -46.96 -18.15 -0.10
C GLY A 1085 -45.91 -17.93 -1.19
N TRP A 1086 -45.69 -18.95 -2.01
CA TRP A 1086 -44.85 -18.85 -3.21
C TRP A 1086 -45.51 -17.96 -4.26
N HIS A 1087 -44.81 -16.91 -4.68
CA HIS A 1087 -45.25 -16.02 -5.75
C HIS A 1087 -44.04 -15.57 -6.61
N PRO A 1088 -44.25 -15.33 -7.92
CA PRO A 1088 -43.19 -14.88 -8.80
C PRO A 1088 -42.75 -13.46 -8.44
N ILE A 1089 -41.47 -13.15 -8.64
CA ILE A 1089 -40.96 -11.79 -8.44
C ILE A 1089 -41.33 -10.93 -9.65
N GLU A 1090 -41.96 -9.79 -9.41
CA GLU A 1090 -42.32 -8.82 -10.45
C GLU A 1090 -41.07 -8.12 -11.00
N GLY A 1091 -41.03 -7.86 -12.31
CA GLY A 1091 -39.92 -7.14 -12.94
C GLY A 1091 -38.64 -7.96 -13.14
N GLN A 1092 -38.68 -9.28 -12.98
CA GLN A 1092 -37.56 -10.16 -13.32
C GLN A 1092 -37.23 -10.14 -14.82
N THR A 1093 -35.95 -10.28 -15.16
CA THR A 1093 -35.42 -10.42 -16.52
C THR A 1093 -34.67 -11.73 -16.65
N THR A 1094 -34.58 -12.23 -17.88
CA THR A 1094 -33.75 -13.40 -18.19
C THR A 1094 -32.63 -13.03 -19.15
N VAL A 1095 -31.44 -13.57 -18.92
CA VAL A 1095 -30.24 -13.40 -19.75
C VAL A 1095 -29.65 -14.77 -20.08
N GLU A 1096 -28.62 -14.83 -20.92
CA GLU A 1096 -28.00 -16.10 -21.38
C GLU A 1096 -29.04 -17.09 -21.95
N ASN A 1097 -29.74 -16.70 -23.03
CA ASN A 1097 -30.77 -17.51 -23.69
C ASN A 1097 -31.91 -18.02 -22.79
N GLY A 1098 -32.18 -17.34 -21.67
CA GLY A 1098 -33.24 -17.74 -20.73
C GLY A 1098 -32.75 -18.59 -19.56
N GLN A 1099 -31.45 -18.88 -19.48
CA GLN A 1099 -30.88 -19.76 -18.47
C GLN A 1099 -30.62 -19.06 -17.13
N ARG A 1100 -30.45 -17.74 -17.14
CA ARG A 1100 -30.12 -16.93 -15.97
C ARG A 1100 -31.20 -15.91 -15.65
N PHE A 1101 -31.67 -15.90 -14.41
CA PHE A 1101 -32.79 -15.10 -13.91
C PHE A 1101 -32.29 -14.01 -13.01
N GLN A 1102 -32.57 -12.76 -13.37
CA GLN A 1102 -32.20 -11.58 -12.60
C GLN A 1102 -33.44 -10.86 -12.10
N ALA A 1103 -33.45 -10.43 -10.85
CA ALA A 1103 -34.56 -9.65 -10.31
C ALA A 1103 -34.13 -8.71 -9.19
N LEU A 1104 -34.98 -7.72 -8.92
CA LEU A 1104 -34.81 -6.80 -7.81
C LEU A 1104 -35.98 -7.00 -6.83
N ALA A 1105 -35.71 -7.65 -5.70
CA ALA A 1105 -36.69 -7.89 -4.66
C ALA A 1105 -36.59 -6.82 -3.56
N LEU A 1106 -37.69 -6.09 -3.35
CA LEU A 1106 -37.89 -5.18 -2.22
C LEU A 1106 -38.72 -5.89 -1.15
N ASP A 1107 -38.30 -5.81 0.11
CA ASP A 1107 -39.05 -6.43 1.21
C ASP A 1107 -40.43 -5.77 1.42
N GLU A 1108 -41.50 -6.57 1.39
CA GLU A 1108 -42.85 -6.12 1.74
C GLU A 1108 -43.05 -6.19 3.26
N ASN A 1109 -43.04 -5.04 3.93
CA ASN A 1109 -43.30 -4.95 5.38
C ASN A 1109 -44.59 -5.69 5.79
N PRO A 1110 -44.58 -6.59 6.79
CA PRO A 1110 -45.83 -7.04 7.38
C PRO A 1110 -46.45 -5.90 8.21
N PRO A 1111 -47.66 -5.39 7.93
CA PRO A 1111 -48.32 -4.42 8.80
C PRO A 1111 -48.47 -4.95 10.24
N ARG A 1112 -48.22 -4.04 11.19
CA ARG A 1112 -48.38 -4.27 12.63
C ARG A 1112 -49.77 -4.85 12.93
N PRO A 1113 -49.89 -5.97 13.69
CA PRO A 1113 -51.18 -6.46 14.11
C PRO A 1113 -51.81 -5.47 15.11
N ARG A 1114 -52.94 -4.88 14.73
CA ARG A 1114 -53.80 -4.10 15.63
C ARG A 1114 -54.86 -5.02 16.26
N SER A 1115 -54.45 -5.95 17.11
CA SER A 1115 -55.24 -6.48 18.25
C SER A 1115 -54.53 -7.68 18.89
N ARG A 1116 -54.69 -7.83 20.22
CA ARG A 1116 -54.29 -9.02 20.96
C ARG A 1116 -55.33 -10.13 20.73
N SER A 1117 -54.87 -11.29 20.22
CA SER A 1117 -55.60 -12.57 20.00
C SER A 1117 -56.53 -12.61 18.77
N PRO A 1118 -56.43 -13.62 17.86
CA PRO A 1118 -56.07 -15.02 18.08
C PRO A 1118 -54.82 -15.43 17.27
N VAL A 1119 -53.64 -15.10 17.80
CA VAL A 1119 -52.35 -15.50 17.19
C VAL A 1119 -51.94 -16.92 17.63
N LYS A 1120 -52.57 -17.47 18.68
CA LYS A 1120 -52.18 -18.76 19.26
C LYS A 1120 -52.36 -19.96 18.32
N GLN A 1121 -53.39 -19.94 17.46
CA GLN A 1121 -53.62 -21.02 16.48
C GLN A 1121 -52.72 -20.94 15.24
N ILE A 1122 -52.19 -19.75 14.90
CA ILE A 1122 -51.19 -19.57 13.84
C ILE A 1122 -49.78 -19.84 14.41
N GLN A 1123 -49.50 -19.46 15.66
CA GLN A 1123 -48.27 -19.80 16.38
C GLN A 1123 -48.10 -21.31 16.60
N GLU A 1124 -49.17 -22.06 16.81
CA GLU A 1124 -49.11 -23.53 16.96
C GLU A 1124 -48.87 -24.26 15.63
N GLN A 1125 -49.17 -23.66 14.46
CA GLN A 1125 -48.72 -24.18 13.16
C GLN A 1125 -47.31 -23.72 12.77
N ILE A 1126 -46.79 -22.65 13.39
CA ILE A 1126 -45.42 -22.15 13.23
C ILE A 1126 -44.40 -22.97 14.05
N ALA A 1127 -44.84 -23.71 15.06
CA ALA A 1127 -43.97 -24.47 15.99
C ALA A 1127 -43.17 -25.63 15.37
N LEU A 1128 -43.30 -25.90 14.07
CA LEU A 1128 -42.53 -26.94 13.34
C LEU A 1128 -41.30 -26.40 12.58
N LEU A 1129 -40.98 -25.10 12.69
CA LEU A 1129 -39.76 -24.51 12.13
C LEU A 1129 -38.97 -23.76 13.23
N PRO A 1130 -37.62 -23.90 13.32
CA PRO A 1130 -36.82 -23.32 14.41
C PRO A 1130 -36.88 -21.78 14.45
N PRO A 1131 -36.72 -21.13 15.63
CA PRO A 1131 -37.16 -19.76 15.93
C PRO A 1131 -36.23 -18.61 15.45
N ASP A 1132 -35.47 -18.80 14.37
CA ASP A 1132 -34.38 -17.88 14.01
C ASP A 1132 -34.75 -16.91 12.84
N GLY A 1133 -34.80 -15.60 13.12
CA GLY A 1133 -34.61 -14.47 12.18
C GLY A 1133 -35.67 -14.23 11.07
N ARG A 1134 -35.60 -13.06 10.42
CA ARG A 1134 -36.32 -12.80 9.14
C ARG A 1134 -35.64 -13.65 8.06
N ARG A 1135 -36.43 -14.37 7.25
CA ARG A 1135 -35.96 -15.25 6.18
C ARG A 1135 -36.49 -14.78 4.84
N HIS A 1136 -35.61 -14.57 3.87
CA HIS A 1136 -35.98 -14.40 2.46
C HIS A 1136 -35.57 -15.65 1.70
N ILE A 1137 -36.51 -16.24 0.95
CA ILE A 1137 -36.28 -17.48 0.21
C ILE A 1137 -36.44 -17.18 -1.27
N PHE A 1138 -35.47 -17.58 -2.08
CA PHE A 1138 -35.45 -17.39 -3.53
C PHE A 1138 -35.20 -18.72 -4.25
N VAL A 1139 -35.92 -18.97 -5.34
CA VAL A 1139 -35.82 -20.20 -6.13
C VAL A 1139 -36.43 -19.99 -7.53
N VAL A 1140 -35.92 -20.65 -8.56
CA VAL A 1140 -36.57 -20.69 -9.89
C VAL A 1140 -37.57 -21.85 -9.93
N LEU A 1141 -38.84 -21.54 -10.22
CA LEU A 1141 -39.91 -22.56 -10.38
C LEU A 1141 -40.48 -22.54 -11.79
N GLY A 1142 -40.99 -23.69 -12.23
CA GLY A 1142 -41.73 -23.83 -13.48
C GLY A 1142 -42.60 -25.09 -13.52
N PRO A 1143 -43.39 -25.30 -14.59
CA PRO A 1143 -44.25 -26.46 -14.73
C PRO A 1143 -43.44 -27.77 -14.64
N LYS A 1144 -43.94 -28.76 -13.89
CA LYS A 1144 -43.26 -30.06 -13.69
C LYS A 1144 -42.88 -30.78 -14.99
N GLU A 1145 -43.66 -30.58 -16.06
CA GLU A 1145 -43.41 -31.11 -17.40
C GLU A 1145 -42.19 -30.52 -18.10
N CYS A 1146 -41.69 -29.37 -17.64
CA CYS A 1146 -40.46 -28.75 -18.15
C CYS A 1146 -39.21 -29.34 -17.49
N LEU A 1147 -39.38 -30.11 -16.41
CA LEU A 1147 -38.30 -30.76 -15.69
C LEU A 1147 -37.83 -31.97 -16.51
N HIS A 1148 -36.53 -32.01 -16.84
CA HIS A 1148 -35.98 -33.12 -17.59
C HIS A 1148 -35.97 -34.39 -16.70
N GLN A 1149 -36.62 -35.47 -17.13
CA GLN A 1149 -36.88 -36.67 -16.30
C GLN A 1149 -35.64 -37.50 -15.90
N SER A 1150 -34.42 -37.03 -16.20
CA SER A 1150 -33.18 -37.79 -15.98
C SER A 1150 -32.41 -37.39 -14.70
N ARG A 1151 -33.02 -36.69 -13.75
CA ARG A 1151 -32.47 -36.47 -12.40
C ARG A 1151 -33.54 -36.66 -11.33
#